data_AF-A0A4P7DYN1-F1
#
_entry.id   AF-A0A4P7DYN1-F1
#
_cell.length_a   1.000
_cell.length_b   1.000
_cell.length_c   1.000
_cell.angle_alpha   90.00
_cell.angle_beta   90.00
_cell.angle_gamma   90.00
#
_symmetry.space_group_name_H-M   'P 1'
#
loop_
_entity.id
_entity.type
_entity.pdbx_description
1 polymer ?
#
loop_
_entity_poly.entity_id
_entity_poly.type
_entity_poly.pdbx_seq_one_letter_code
_entity_poly.pdbx_strand_id
1 'polypeptide(L)'
;MKSVSFFLLSLFVPIFLHAQSVKNSLRAPAYPLITLDPNMSAWSYSDELYESSPRHWSDKKLPLLGVLKVDNEYYRFLGTEEMELLSMLPNGEDKPWEAKYLTKDPVGDWTAISYDDQSWQQGKGAFGTFENEPHSKTNWTNAKIWVRRTFDLKEDLSNSSILLEFSHDDDAEIFINGIQVVKTGGTGKNKRVKLNDAVLKTLKPGKNVIAAYCFNGGANGFLDVGLLKERTDQALFPKTAKQISADVQPMQTHYVFQCGDVELKITFTAPLFLDDLVLLSRPVNYLSYEISSSKPRTVELYLEASPNWALHLPTQASSSSTFQKNGITYLKTGSVAQKILERKGDHVRNDWGYFYMASDAKNIQAKVESGEVQKLAFRTNIQVKGKAKGKFAIGYDDVFAIQYFGENLRPYWNKDGKSSIEQQFELAFKDYDLLMKKVADFDRNFMLQYQRYGKSYAELCALAYRQSIAAHKLVQAPNGDLLWLSKENDSNGSIGTVDITYPSAPLYLYYNPELAKAMMNFIFYYSESGKWKKPFPAHDIGTYPVANGQTYGGDMPVEEGGNMLILTYAIAKVEGNADYAAKHWSVLKTWADYLVEKGLDPENQLCTDDFAGHFAHNANLSIKAIMGIASFGYLAEMQGKKDLANTYLSKAKEMAKEWEKMANDGDHYRLTFDKPGTWSQKYNMVWDNLFDMQIFDPKIREKEIQYYLTKQNRYGLPLDSRETYTKTDWILWTASMAEDQATFERFVNPVHQFMNETVNRVPMSDWVFTDKPERRGFKARSVVGAYFIKMLEEKIKSKN
;
A
#
# COMPACT_ATOMS: atom_id res chain seq x y z
N MET A 1 -14.41 69.32 37.71
CA MET A 1 -12.96 69.19 37.95
C MET A 1 -12.41 68.13 37.01
N LYS A 2 -11.21 68.37 36.48
CA LYS A 2 -10.64 67.86 35.23
C LYS A 2 -10.64 66.33 35.07
N SER A 3 -10.96 65.88 33.85
CA SER A 3 -10.70 64.52 33.37
C SER A 3 -9.21 64.30 33.14
N VAL A 4 -8.73 63.11 33.45
CA VAL A 4 -7.38 62.62 33.10
C VAL A 4 -7.56 61.32 32.32
N SER A 5 -7.14 61.34 31.06
CA SER A 5 -7.01 60.17 30.21
C SER A 5 -5.86 59.29 30.70
N PHE A 6 -6.08 57.98 30.79
CA PHE A 6 -5.02 56.98 30.80
C PHE A 6 -5.16 56.07 29.59
N PHE A 7 -4.20 56.18 28.67
CA PHE A 7 -3.95 55.21 27.61
C PHE A 7 -3.32 53.96 28.26
N LEU A 8 -3.98 52.81 28.17
CA LEU A 8 -3.37 51.51 28.50
C LEU A 8 -3.05 50.80 27.18
N LEU A 9 -1.77 50.85 26.81
CA LEU A 9 -1.18 50.07 25.73
C LEU A 9 -1.04 48.61 26.22
N SER A 10 -1.95 47.73 25.84
CA SER A 10 -1.78 46.29 26.05
C SER A 10 -0.90 45.73 24.93
N LEU A 11 0.39 45.57 25.22
CA LEU A 11 1.33 44.78 24.44
C LEU A 11 0.89 43.31 24.43
N PHE A 12 0.20 42.89 23.37
CA PHE A 12 0.10 41.48 23.02
C PHE A 12 1.45 41.04 22.44
N VAL A 13 2.28 40.44 23.28
CA VAL A 13 3.41 39.63 22.81
C VAL A 13 2.86 38.24 22.50
N PRO A 14 2.83 37.79 21.23
CA PRO A 14 2.52 36.40 20.95
C PRO A 14 3.69 35.54 21.45
N ILE A 15 3.50 34.87 22.59
CA ILE A 15 4.39 33.79 23.00
C ILE A 15 4.15 32.66 22.00
N PHE A 16 4.97 32.58 20.95
CA PHE A 16 5.10 31.39 20.12
C PHE A 16 5.75 30.29 20.96
N LEU A 17 4.97 29.63 21.82
CA LEU A 17 5.30 28.30 22.28
C LEU A 17 5.42 27.43 21.02
N HIS A 18 6.63 26.98 20.70
CA HIS A 18 6.80 25.87 19.78
C HIS A 18 6.04 24.70 20.39
N ALA A 19 4.85 24.42 19.86
CA ALA A 19 3.99 23.42 20.43
C ALA A 19 4.63 22.04 20.21
N GLN A 20 5.02 21.40 21.31
CA GLN A 20 5.56 20.05 21.30
C GLN A 20 4.51 19.09 20.72
N SER A 21 4.94 18.11 19.91
CA SER A 21 4.05 17.07 19.37
C SER A 21 3.34 16.33 20.50
N VAL A 22 2.10 15.91 20.25
CA VAL A 22 1.38 15.04 21.17
C VAL A 22 1.98 13.64 21.03
N LYS A 23 2.59 13.14 22.11
CA LYS A 23 3.31 11.87 22.10
C LYS A 23 2.41 10.71 21.64
N ASN A 24 2.82 10.00 20.61
CA ASN A 24 2.27 8.69 20.24
C ASN A 24 3.18 7.58 20.80
N SER A 25 2.58 6.62 21.49
CA SER A 25 3.27 5.49 22.13
C SER A 25 3.01 4.14 21.47
N LEU A 26 2.18 4.09 20.43
CA LEU A 26 1.90 2.87 19.70
C LEU A 26 3.18 2.34 19.04
N ARG A 27 3.57 1.10 19.39
CA ARG A 27 4.55 0.36 18.61
C ARG A 27 3.88 -0.03 17.29
N ALA A 28 4.11 0.74 16.24
CA ALA A 28 3.54 0.44 14.94
C ALA A 28 4.03 -0.94 14.42
N PRO A 29 3.19 -1.71 13.71
CA PRO A 29 3.59 -2.97 13.07
C PRO A 29 4.65 -2.74 11.99
N ALA A 30 4.59 -1.61 11.29
CA ALA A 30 5.69 -1.06 10.50
C ALA A 30 5.60 0.48 10.50
N TYR A 31 6.75 1.14 10.56
CA TYR A 31 6.82 2.60 10.65
C TYR A 31 6.87 3.22 9.25
N PRO A 32 5.94 4.11 8.86
CA PRO A 32 5.94 4.69 7.52
C PRO A 32 7.06 5.72 7.36
N LEU A 33 7.94 5.52 6.38
CA LEU A 33 9.10 6.39 6.13
C LEU A 33 8.87 7.29 4.92
N ILE A 34 8.60 6.70 3.75
CA ILE A 34 8.33 7.41 2.50
C ILE A 34 6.97 6.93 2.00
N THR A 35 6.04 7.83 1.71
CA THR A 35 4.66 7.46 1.35
C THR A 35 4.20 8.36 0.22
N LEU A 36 4.56 8.02 -1.03
CA LEU A 36 4.17 8.79 -2.22
C LEU A 36 2.91 8.20 -2.84
N ASP A 37 2.95 6.91 -3.20
CA ASP A 37 1.88 6.23 -3.93
C ASP A 37 2.03 4.69 -3.85
N PRO A 38 1.16 3.89 -4.52
CA PRO A 38 1.18 2.43 -4.41
C PRO A 38 2.42 1.74 -4.94
N ASN A 39 3.20 2.36 -5.82
CA ASN A 39 4.42 1.79 -6.38
C ASN A 39 5.67 2.34 -5.67
N MET A 40 5.59 3.53 -5.08
CA MET A 40 6.69 4.18 -4.40
C MET A 40 6.34 4.59 -2.97
N SER A 41 6.47 3.63 -2.06
CA SER A 41 6.38 3.85 -0.62
C SER A 41 7.31 2.90 0.13
N ALA A 42 7.79 3.29 1.31
CA ALA A 42 8.73 2.54 2.13
C ALA A 42 8.38 2.62 3.60
N TRP A 43 8.42 1.48 4.28
CA TRP A 43 8.25 1.34 5.73
C TRP A 43 9.49 0.68 6.35
N SER A 44 9.73 0.98 7.63
CA SER A 44 10.59 0.15 8.47
C SER A 44 9.79 -1.02 9.04
N TYR A 45 10.24 -2.23 8.74
CA TYR A 45 9.68 -3.51 9.22
C TYR A 45 10.39 -3.99 10.50
N SER A 46 11.09 -3.12 11.19
CA SER A 46 11.78 -3.42 12.44
C SER A 46 11.34 -2.46 13.54
N ASP A 47 11.65 -2.77 14.79
CA ASP A 47 11.43 -1.82 15.89
C ASP A 47 12.52 -0.75 15.87
N GLU A 48 13.75 -1.16 15.59
CA GLU A 48 14.87 -0.24 15.41
C GLU A 48 15.09 0.07 13.94
N LEU A 49 15.23 1.35 13.60
CA LEU A 49 15.33 1.82 12.20
C LEU A 49 16.58 1.28 11.48
N TYR A 50 17.60 0.88 12.23
CA TYR A 50 18.84 0.30 11.72
C TYR A 50 18.82 -1.24 11.64
N GLU A 51 17.79 -1.96 12.08
CA GLU A 51 17.83 -3.44 12.06
C GLU A 51 17.66 -4.04 10.66
N SER A 52 16.98 -3.33 9.76
CA SER A 52 16.74 -3.80 8.40
C SER A 52 16.62 -2.65 7.41
N SER A 53 16.97 -2.91 6.15
CA SER A 53 16.62 -2.00 5.06
C SER A 53 15.11 -1.72 5.02
N PRO A 54 14.69 -0.47 4.74
CA PRO A 54 13.30 -0.17 4.44
C PRO A 54 12.74 -1.08 3.35
N ARG A 55 11.43 -1.31 3.39
CA ARG A 55 10.74 -2.18 2.43
C ARG A 55 9.52 -1.49 1.86
N HIS A 56 9.29 -1.75 0.58
CA HIS A 56 7.98 -1.55 -0.01
C HIS A 56 6.98 -2.50 0.63
N TRP A 57 5.67 -2.19 0.58
CA TRP A 57 4.64 -3.07 1.15
C TRP A 57 4.65 -4.47 0.52
N SER A 58 5.18 -4.62 -0.70
CA SER A 58 5.40 -5.91 -1.37
C SER A 58 6.60 -6.71 -0.85
N ASP A 59 7.15 -6.33 0.31
CA ASP A 59 8.30 -6.93 1.01
C ASP A 59 9.66 -6.78 0.31
N LYS A 60 9.66 -6.22 -0.90
CA LYS A 60 10.86 -5.89 -1.66
C LYS A 60 11.65 -4.80 -0.92
N LYS A 61 12.93 -5.06 -0.72
CA LYS A 61 13.84 -4.12 -0.05
C LYS A 61 14.04 -2.88 -0.92
N LEU A 62 14.05 -1.73 -0.25
CA LEU A 62 14.40 -0.42 -0.77
C LEU A 62 15.61 0.07 0.06
N PRO A 63 16.82 -0.45 -0.20
CA PRO A 63 17.98 -0.17 0.63
C PRO A 63 18.23 1.34 0.71
N LEU A 64 18.23 1.83 1.94
CA LEU A 64 18.50 3.20 2.32
C LEU A 64 19.28 3.13 3.64
N LEU A 65 20.51 3.62 3.63
CA LEU A 65 21.47 3.51 4.71
C LEU A 65 21.81 4.90 5.23
N GLY A 66 21.72 5.10 6.55
CA GLY A 66 22.08 6.35 7.21
C GLY A 66 23.11 6.12 8.31
N VAL A 67 24.20 6.88 8.27
CA VAL A 67 25.31 6.80 9.23
C VAL A 67 25.70 8.19 9.70
N LEU A 68 25.86 8.35 11.02
CA LEU A 68 26.45 9.54 11.61
C LEU A 68 27.84 9.18 12.14
N LYS A 69 28.87 9.85 11.64
CA LYS A 69 30.21 9.76 12.19
C LYS A 69 30.42 10.84 13.24
N VAL A 70 30.77 10.42 14.45
CA VAL A 70 31.13 11.28 15.58
C VAL A 70 32.58 10.99 15.93
N ASP A 71 33.44 11.99 15.80
CA ASP A 71 34.89 11.85 15.95
C ASP A 71 35.44 10.75 15.01
N ASN A 72 35.90 9.61 15.56
CA ASN A 72 36.44 8.49 14.79
C ASN A 72 35.49 7.28 14.71
N GLU A 73 34.26 7.40 15.20
CA GLU A 73 33.31 6.29 15.26
C GLU A 73 32.10 6.53 14.34
N TYR A 74 31.65 5.46 13.69
CA TYR A 74 30.49 5.44 12.81
C TYR A 74 29.29 4.85 13.54
N TYR A 75 28.16 5.54 13.52
CA TYR A 75 26.91 5.10 14.14
C TYR A 75 25.83 4.98 13.08
N ARG A 76 25.49 3.75 12.71
CA ARG A 76 24.42 3.45 11.75
C ARG A 76 23.06 3.62 12.43
N PHE A 77 22.23 4.52 11.92
CA PHE A 77 20.91 4.84 12.48
C PHE A 77 19.75 4.43 11.58
N LEU A 78 20.01 4.12 10.30
CA LEU A 78 18.99 3.76 9.32
C LEU A 78 19.49 2.67 8.39
N GLY A 79 18.68 1.63 8.19
CA GLY A 79 18.94 0.53 7.26
C GLY A 79 20.17 -0.29 7.60
N THR A 80 20.43 -1.34 6.82
CA THR A 80 21.59 -2.23 6.96
C THR A 80 22.49 -2.11 5.74
N GLU A 81 23.77 -2.44 5.90
CA GLU A 81 24.64 -2.68 4.76
C GLU A 81 24.17 -3.95 4.05
N GLU A 82 23.60 -3.78 2.85
CA GLU A 82 23.14 -4.90 2.05
C GLU A 82 24.32 -5.52 1.29
N MET A 83 24.43 -6.85 1.37
CA MET A 83 25.33 -7.60 0.50
C MET A 83 24.80 -7.50 -0.93
N GLU A 84 25.62 -6.95 -1.82
CA GLU A 84 25.25 -6.73 -3.21
C GLU A 84 25.16 -8.07 -3.96
N LEU A 85 24.14 -8.18 -4.81
CA LEU A 85 23.93 -9.33 -5.70
C LEU A 85 24.15 -8.90 -7.15
N LEU A 86 25.19 -9.46 -7.77
CA LEU A 86 25.51 -9.24 -9.17
C LEU A 86 24.89 -10.34 -10.03
N SER A 87 24.17 -9.95 -11.08
CA SER A 87 23.63 -10.90 -12.06
C SER A 87 24.75 -11.43 -12.94
N MET A 88 25.15 -12.69 -12.74
CA MET A 88 26.12 -13.36 -13.61
C MET A 88 25.44 -13.94 -14.84
N LEU A 89 24.30 -14.60 -14.61
CA LEU A 89 23.44 -15.14 -15.65
C LEU A 89 22.01 -14.65 -15.35
N PRO A 90 21.44 -13.76 -16.19
CA PRO A 90 20.10 -13.23 -15.94
C PRO A 90 19.07 -14.35 -16.04
N ASN A 91 18.02 -14.26 -15.24
CA ASN A 91 16.81 -15.04 -15.42
C ASN A 91 15.95 -14.46 -16.56
N GLY A 92 14.94 -15.21 -17.01
CA GLY A 92 14.07 -14.84 -18.13
C GLY A 92 13.11 -13.68 -17.84
N GLU A 93 12.90 -13.36 -16.56
CA GLU A 93 12.14 -12.17 -16.14
C GLU A 93 12.92 -10.87 -16.37
N ASP A 94 14.24 -10.89 -16.13
CA ASP A 94 15.16 -9.79 -16.41
C ASP A 94 15.49 -9.71 -17.91
N LYS A 95 16.02 -10.81 -18.48
CA LYS A 95 16.39 -10.89 -19.91
C LYS A 95 16.24 -12.31 -20.45
N PRO A 96 15.61 -12.50 -21.64
CA PRO A 96 15.59 -13.80 -22.30
C PRO A 96 17.00 -14.38 -22.46
N TRP A 97 17.14 -15.67 -22.17
CA TRP A 97 18.40 -16.40 -22.29
C TRP A 97 18.20 -17.68 -23.10
N GLU A 98 19.21 -18.09 -23.86
CA GLU A 98 19.11 -19.23 -24.76
C GLU A 98 19.36 -20.56 -24.03
N ALA A 99 18.61 -21.59 -24.39
CA ALA A 99 18.75 -22.94 -23.88
C ALA A 99 18.41 -23.99 -24.93
N LYS A 100 18.76 -25.23 -24.62
CA LYS A 100 18.20 -26.40 -25.29
C LYS A 100 17.24 -27.14 -24.38
N TYR A 101 16.21 -27.76 -24.94
CA TYR A 101 15.21 -28.48 -24.15
C TYR A 101 14.63 -29.73 -24.83
N LEU A 102 14.05 -30.60 -24.02
CA LEU A 102 13.24 -31.76 -24.38
C LEU A 102 11.99 -31.85 -23.51
N THR A 103 10.95 -32.49 -24.02
CA THR A 103 9.70 -32.79 -23.29
C THR A 103 9.44 -34.28 -23.15
N LYS A 104 10.45 -35.10 -23.45
CA LYS A 104 10.50 -36.55 -23.24
C LYS A 104 11.72 -36.91 -22.40
N ASP A 105 11.64 -38.02 -21.67
CA ASP A 105 12.72 -38.44 -20.78
C ASP A 105 14.06 -38.55 -21.55
N PRO A 106 15.11 -37.85 -21.10
CA PRO A 106 16.42 -37.92 -21.73
C PRO A 106 17.13 -39.24 -21.40
N VAL A 107 17.94 -39.73 -22.34
CA VAL A 107 18.74 -40.95 -22.16
C VAL A 107 20.14 -40.58 -21.66
N GLY A 108 20.68 -41.32 -20.69
CA GLY A 108 22.03 -41.13 -20.16
C GLY A 108 22.14 -40.00 -19.13
N ASP A 109 23.37 -39.60 -18.80
CA ASP A 109 23.63 -38.51 -17.85
C ASP A 109 23.48 -37.14 -18.51
N TRP A 110 22.22 -36.75 -18.72
CA TRP A 110 21.84 -35.47 -19.31
C TRP A 110 22.21 -34.25 -18.47
N THR A 111 22.66 -34.44 -17.23
CA THR A 111 23.06 -33.35 -16.33
C THR A 111 24.54 -32.98 -16.49
N ALA A 112 25.35 -33.89 -17.02
CA ALA A 112 26.78 -33.69 -17.22
C ALA A 112 27.10 -32.64 -18.30
N ILE A 113 28.24 -31.96 -18.11
CA ILE A 113 28.81 -31.01 -19.06
C ILE A 113 29.17 -31.63 -20.42
N SER A 114 29.59 -32.90 -20.41
CA SER A 114 30.04 -33.67 -21.58
C SER A 114 28.91 -34.26 -22.41
N TYR A 115 27.67 -34.22 -21.91
CA TYR A 115 26.52 -34.78 -22.60
C TYR A 115 26.24 -34.07 -23.92
N ASP A 116 25.89 -34.85 -24.94
CA ASP A 116 25.55 -34.35 -26.27
C ASP A 116 24.04 -34.04 -26.37
N ASP A 117 23.74 -32.75 -26.40
CA ASP A 117 22.39 -32.21 -26.53
C ASP A 117 22.12 -31.62 -27.94
N GLN A 118 22.90 -31.98 -28.97
CA GLN A 118 22.72 -31.43 -30.32
C GLN A 118 21.33 -31.69 -30.91
N SER A 119 20.70 -32.80 -30.57
CA SER A 119 19.36 -33.17 -31.05
C SER A 119 18.21 -32.50 -30.28
N TRP A 120 18.50 -31.77 -29.21
CA TRP A 120 17.49 -31.10 -28.40
C TRP A 120 16.94 -29.86 -29.12
N GLN A 121 15.70 -29.50 -28.81
CA GLN A 121 15.08 -28.29 -29.35
C GLN A 121 15.74 -27.06 -28.75
N GLN A 122 15.74 -25.94 -29.48
CA GLN A 122 16.23 -24.65 -28.96
C GLN A 122 15.05 -23.81 -28.49
N GLY A 123 15.23 -23.11 -27.37
CA GLY A 123 14.23 -22.22 -26.81
C GLY A 123 14.88 -21.15 -25.93
N LYS A 124 14.09 -20.16 -25.57
CA LYS A 124 14.48 -19.09 -24.64
C LYS A 124 13.83 -19.28 -23.29
N GLY A 125 14.59 -19.12 -22.22
CA GLY A 125 14.04 -18.97 -20.88
C GLY A 125 13.42 -17.59 -20.66
N ALA A 126 12.39 -17.45 -19.82
CA ALA A 126 11.76 -18.48 -19.00
C ALA A 126 10.88 -19.43 -19.83
N PHE A 127 10.74 -20.68 -19.40
CA PHE A 127 9.89 -21.68 -20.05
C PHE A 127 8.55 -21.76 -19.31
N GLY A 128 7.44 -21.76 -20.03
CA GLY A 128 6.14 -22.00 -19.39
C GLY A 128 4.92 -21.93 -20.29
N THR A 129 3.74 -22.18 -19.72
CA THR A 129 2.46 -22.18 -20.47
C THR A 129 2.06 -20.73 -20.76
N PHE A 130 2.05 -20.33 -22.03
CA PHE A 130 1.80 -18.93 -22.41
C PHE A 130 0.46 -18.36 -21.94
N GLU A 131 -0.56 -19.21 -21.81
CA GLU A 131 -1.88 -18.82 -21.32
C GLU A 131 -1.83 -18.28 -19.89
N ASN A 132 -0.98 -18.86 -19.04
CA ASN A 132 -0.96 -18.59 -17.61
C ASN A 132 0.30 -17.83 -17.15
N GLU A 133 1.40 -17.92 -17.89
CA GLU A 133 2.69 -17.32 -17.54
C GLU A 133 3.17 -16.38 -18.68
N PRO A 134 2.66 -15.13 -18.73
CA PRO A 134 2.91 -14.19 -19.82
C PRO A 134 4.37 -13.74 -19.93
N HIS A 135 5.19 -14.04 -18.92
CA HIS A 135 6.63 -13.75 -18.93
C HIS A 135 7.46 -14.84 -19.61
N SER A 136 6.87 -16.01 -19.88
CA SER A 136 7.52 -17.11 -20.60
C SER A 136 7.95 -16.68 -22.01
N LYS A 137 9.09 -17.19 -22.47
CA LYS A 137 9.66 -16.94 -23.81
C LYS A 137 9.58 -18.18 -24.70
N THR A 138 9.36 -19.36 -24.11
CA THR A 138 9.08 -20.61 -24.83
C THR A 138 7.83 -21.24 -24.26
N ASN A 139 6.87 -21.59 -25.13
CA ASN A 139 5.64 -22.25 -24.71
C ASN A 139 5.91 -23.70 -24.37
N TRP A 140 5.56 -24.11 -23.16
CA TRP A 140 5.69 -25.48 -22.69
C TRP A 140 4.38 -25.95 -22.06
N THR A 141 3.71 -26.90 -22.70
CA THR A 141 2.40 -27.44 -22.26
C THR A 141 2.44 -28.95 -21.94
N ASN A 142 3.58 -29.60 -22.14
CA ASN A 142 3.75 -31.01 -21.82
C ASN A 142 3.91 -31.23 -20.32
N ALA A 143 3.65 -32.44 -19.82
CA ALA A 143 3.77 -32.76 -18.40
C ALA A 143 5.20 -32.64 -17.83
N LYS A 144 6.24 -32.62 -18.68
CA LYS A 144 7.63 -32.58 -18.26
C LYS A 144 8.47 -31.75 -19.22
N ILE A 145 9.49 -31.08 -18.70
CA ILE A 145 10.55 -30.44 -19.48
C ILE A 145 11.91 -30.71 -18.84
N TRP A 146 12.92 -30.88 -19.70
CA TRP A 146 14.33 -30.85 -19.35
C TRP A 146 14.97 -29.73 -20.14
N VAL A 147 15.68 -28.84 -19.46
CA VAL A 147 16.33 -27.65 -20.01
C VAL A 147 17.82 -27.71 -19.70
N ARG A 148 18.65 -27.41 -20.69
CA ARG A 148 20.11 -27.26 -20.57
C ARG A 148 20.51 -25.86 -21.01
N ARG A 149 20.96 -25.05 -20.04
CA ARG A 149 21.54 -23.72 -20.26
C ARG A 149 23.06 -23.85 -20.21
N THR A 150 23.70 -23.72 -21.37
CA THR A 150 25.16 -23.66 -21.45
C THR A 150 25.62 -22.21 -21.34
N PHE A 151 26.73 -21.98 -20.65
CA PHE A 151 27.36 -20.66 -20.53
C PHE A 151 28.87 -20.79 -20.39
N ASP A 152 29.58 -19.74 -20.79
CA ASP A 152 31.04 -19.68 -20.67
C ASP A 152 31.45 -18.74 -19.53
N LEU A 153 32.25 -19.24 -18.61
CA LEU A 153 32.85 -18.45 -17.53
C LEU A 153 34.21 -17.91 -17.96
N LYS A 154 34.49 -16.66 -17.61
CA LYS A 154 35.79 -16.02 -17.84
C LYS A 154 36.76 -16.20 -16.68
N GLU A 155 36.25 -16.47 -15.48
CA GLU A 155 37.02 -16.57 -14.24
C GLU A 155 36.67 -17.86 -13.48
N ASP A 156 37.55 -18.25 -12.55
CA ASP A 156 37.32 -19.36 -11.63
C ASP A 156 36.48 -18.88 -10.44
N LEU A 157 35.32 -19.51 -10.22
CA LEU A 157 34.38 -19.13 -9.16
C LEU A 157 34.50 -20.00 -7.90
N SER A 158 35.51 -20.87 -7.80
CA SER A 158 35.64 -21.83 -6.70
C SER A 158 35.71 -21.19 -5.31
N ASN A 159 36.15 -19.93 -5.22
CA ASN A 159 36.24 -19.15 -3.98
C ASN A 159 35.24 -17.98 -3.95
N SER A 160 34.27 -17.96 -4.86
CA SER A 160 33.22 -16.94 -4.90
C SER A 160 31.99 -17.39 -4.12
N SER A 161 31.20 -16.43 -3.65
CA SER A 161 29.89 -16.72 -3.09
C SER A 161 28.83 -16.62 -4.18
N ILE A 162 28.36 -17.76 -4.69
CA ILE A 162 27.40 -17.83 -5.80
C ILE A 162 26.06 -18.36 -5.29
N LEU A 163 24.97 -17.76 -5.78
CA LEU A 163 23.60 -18.21 -5.56
C LEU A 163 23.02 -18.69 -6.90
N LEU A 164 22.35 -19.84 -6.89
CA LEU A 164 21.40 -20.21 -7.92
C LEU A 164 20.08 -19.48 -7.62
N GLU A 165 19.62 -18.67 -8.57
CA GLU A 165 18.26 -18.12 -8.57
C GLU A 165 17.38 -18.96 -9.50
N PHE A 166 16.20 -19.33 -9.05
CA PHE A 166 15.29 -20.15 -9.85
C PHE A 166 13.82 -19.89 -9.52
N SER A 167 12.98 -20.16 -10.51
CA SER A 167 11.52 -20.14 -10.40
C SER A 167 10.93 -21.39 -11.02
N HIS A 168 9.89 -21.93 -10.41
CA HIS A 168 9.17 -23.11 -10.88
C HIS A 168 7.72 -23.12 -10.40
N ASP A 169 6.85 -23.81 -11.13
CA ASP A 169 5.43 -24.00 -10.75
C ASP A 169 5.20 -25.31 -9.98
N ASP A 170 5.87 -26.39 -10.38
CA ASP A 170 5.69 -27.72 -9.82
C ASP A 170 7.06 -28.32 -9.45
N ASP A 171 7.12 -29.64 -9.24
CA ASP A 171 8.35 -30.33 -8.87
C ASP A 171 9.52 -30.00 -9.81
N ALA A 172 10.61 -29.49 -9.23
CA ALA A 172 11.78 -29.05 -9.94
C ALA A 172 13.06 -29.65 -9.38
N GLU A 173 13.93 -30.10 -10.29
CA GLU A 173 15.29 -30.56 -9.97
C GLU A 173 16.30 -29.76 -10.80
N ILE A 174 17.30 -29.15 -10.15
CA ILE A 174 18.28 -28.30 -10.83
C ILE A 174 19.70 -28.76 -10.47
N PHE A 175 20.52 -28.87 -11.50
CA PHE A 175 21.89 -29.37 -11.47
C PHE A 175 22.82 -28.33 -12.08
N ILE A 176 24.04 -28.25 -11.56
CA ILE A 176 25.13 -27.47 -12.14
C ILE A 176 26.30 -28.41 -12.38
N ASN A 177 26.73 -28.52 -13.64
CA ASN A 177 27.81 -29.41 -14.07
C ASN A 177 27.66 -30.85 -13.54
N GLY A 178 26.44 -31.38 -13.51
CA GLY A 178 26.12 -32.74 -13.04
C GLY A 178 25.86 -32.89 -11.53
N ILE A 179 26.05 -31.84 -10.73
CA ILE A 179 25.81 -31.89 -9.28
C ILE A 179 24.43 -31.30 -8.97
N GLN A 180 23.58 -32.03 -8.26
CA GLN A 180 22.26 -31.57 -7.85
C GLN A 180 22.37 -30.45 -6.82
N VAL A 181 21.73 -29.31 -7.11
CA VAL A 181 21.69 -28.12 -6.25
C VAL A 181 20.31 -27.98 -5.61
N VAL A 182 19.25 -28.27 -6.36
CA VAL A 182 17.86 -28.13 -5.92
C VAL A 182 17.10 -29.41 -6.21
N LYS A 183 16.29 -29.81 -5.24
CA LYS A 183 15.18 -30.76 -5.38
C LYS A 183 14.02 -30.23 -4.53
N THR A 184 12.93 -29.85 -5.18
CA THR A 184 11.80 -29.22 -4.49
C THR A 184 10.50 -29.63 -5.15
N GLY A 185 9.42 -29.61 -4.36
CA GLY A 185 8.06 -29.73 -4.85
C GLY A 185 7.29 -28.42 -4.73
N GLY A 186 6.11 -28.37 -5.35
CA GLY A 186 5.21 -27.21 -5.35
C GLY A 186 5.78 -26.02 -6.13
N THR A 187 5.34 -24.81 -5.79
CA THR A 187 5.71 -23.58 -6.50
C THR A 187 6.81 -22.79 -5.80
N GLY A 188 7.61 -22.07 -6.58
CA GLY A 188 8.60 -21.13 -6.07
C GLY A 188 8.90 -20.04 -7.07
N LYS A 189 8.75 -18.77 -6.70
CA LYS A 189 9.15 -17.62 -7.54
C LYS A 189 10.40 -16.94 -6.96
N ASN A 190 11.41 -16.75 -7.80
CA ASN A 190 12.69 -16.09 -7.50
C ASN A 190 13.37 -16.62 -6.22
N LYS A 191 13.33 -17.94 -6.04
CA LYS A 191 14.00 -18.65 -4.93
C LYS A 191 15.50 -18.60 -5.14
N ARG A 192 16.25 -18.58 -4.05
CA ARG A 192 17.72 -18.51 -4.08
C ARG A 192 18.33 -19.55 -3.15
N VAL A 193 19.32 -20.28 -3.65
CA VAL A 193 20.10 -21.25 -2.88
C VAL A 193 21.58 -20.97 -3.09
N LYS A 194 22.33 -20.89 -2.00
CA LYS A 194 23.79 -20.72 -2.05
C LYS A 194 24.44 -22.02 -2.53
N LEU A 195 25.32 -21.91 -3.51
CA LEU A 195 26.05 -23.06 -4.04
C LEU A 195 27.04 -23.56 -2.99
N ASN A 196 27.10 -24.88 -2.81
CA ASN A 196 28.06 -25.50 -1.92
C ASN A 196 29.45 -25.62 -2.58
N ASP A 197 30.47 -25.91 -1.79
CA ASP A 197 31.85 -26.03 -2.25
C ASP A 197 32.04 -27.08 -3.35
N ALA A 198 31.24 -28.15 -3.34
CA ALA A 198 31.34 -29.20 -4.36
C ALA A 198 30.94 -28.67 -5.74
N VAL A 199 29.86 -27.88 -5.81
CA VAL A 199 29.41 -27.22 -7.05
C VAL A 199 30.38 -26.13 -7.45
N LEU A 200 30.80 -25.26 -6.51
CA LEU A 200 31.71 -24.14 -6.78
C LEU A 200 33.03 -24.60 -7.41
N LYS A 201 33.59 -25.74 -6.95
CA LYS A 201 34.81 -26.34 -7.52
C LYS A 201 34.67 -26.75 -8.99
N THR A 202 33.45 -26.97 -9.49
CA THR A 202 33.21 -27.29 -10.90
C THR A 202 33.10 -26.05 -11.79
N LEU A 203 32.85 -24.86 -11.22
CA LEU A 203 32.67 -23.61 -11.96
C LEU A 203 34.02 -23.00 -12.34
N LYS A 204 34.62 -23.56 -13.40
CA LYS A 204 35.93 -23.16 -13.93
C LYS A 204 35.79 -22.32 -15.21
N PRO A 205 36.84 -21.57 -15.62
CA PRO A 205 36.84 -20.88 -16.90
C PRO A 205 36.53 -21.82 -18.08
N GLY A 206 35.73 -21.34 -19.03
CA GLY A 206 35.22 -22.12 -20.17
C GLY A 206 33.77 -22.58 -19.99
N LYS A 207 33.40 -23.63 -20.74
CA LYS A 207 32.02 -24.14 -20.81
C LYS A 207 31.56 -24.65 -19.44
N ASN A 208 30.34 -24.30 -19.08
CA ASN A 208 29.61 -24.80 -17.91
C ASN A 208 28.14 -25.02 -18.29
N VAL A 209 27.40 -25.81 -17.50
CA VAL A 209 25.99 -26.11 -17.76
C VAL A 209 25.15 -26.03 -16.49
N ILE A 210 23.98 -25.39 -16.60
CA ILE A 210 22.85 -25.59 -15.69
C ILE A 210 21.88 -26.51 -16.40
N ALA A 211 21.55 -27.63 -15.78
CA ALA A 211 20.56 -28.59 -16.26
C ALA A 211 19.37 -28.58 -15.30
N ALA A 212 18.16 -28.42 -15.81
CA ALA A 212 16.96 -28.26 -15.00
C ALA A 212 15.82 -29.14 -15.52
N TYR A 213 15.12 -29.79 -14.60
CA TYR A 213 13.90 -30.55 -14.84
C TYR A 213 12.74 -29.85 -14.14
N CYS A 214 11.57 -29.83 -14.78
CA CYS A 214 10.32 -29.42 -14.14
C CYS A 214 9.18 -30.33 -14.59
N PHE A 215 8.34 -30.73 -13.64
CA PHE A 215 7.04 -31.35 -13.90
C PHE A 215 5.99 -30.25 -14.14
N ASN A 216 4.92 -30.56 -14.85
CA ASN A 216 3.74 -29.70 -14.99
C ASN A 216 2.50 -30.58 -14.80
N GLY A 217 1.75 -30.35 -13.72
CA GLY A 217 0.54 -31.07 -13.36
C GLY A 217 -0.67 -30.79 -14.27
N GLY A 218 -0.52 -29.90 -15.27
CA GLY A 218 -1.55 -29.56 -16.26
C GLY A 218 -2.09 -28.13 -16.15
N ALA A 219 -1.46 -27.26 -15.34
CA ALA A 219 -1.87 -25.88 -15.11
C ALA A 219 -0.85 -24.87 -15.66
N ASN A 220 -0.10 -24.14 -14.82
CA ASN A 220 0.68 -22.99 -15.26
C ASN A 220 2.01 -23.39 -15.89
N GLY A 221 2.71 -24.38 -15.35
CA GLY A 221 3.99 -24.90 -15.84
C GLY A 221 5.02 -23.79 -16.01
N PHE A 222 5.96 -23.64 -15.07
CA PHE A 222 6.99 -22.60 -15.15
C PHE A 222 8.35 -23.17 -14.79
N LEU A 223 9.40 -22.72 -15.48
CA LEU A 223 10.79 -23.01 -15.15
C LEU A 223 11.72 -21.89 -15.62
N ASP A 224 12.49 -21.33 -14.69
CA ASP A 224 13.51 -20.34 -14.97
C ASP A 224 14.70 -20.50 -14.03
N VAL A 225 15.90 -20.19 -14.51
CA VAL A 225 17.16 -20.35 -13.77
C VAL A 225 18.14 -19.23 -14.12
N GLY A 226 18.89 -18.77 -13.11
CA GLY A 226 19.96 -17.76 -13.23
C GLY A 226 21.02 -17.95 -12.15
N LEU A 227 22.14 -17.24 -12.28
CA LEU A 227 23.22 -17.23 -11.27
C LEU A 227 23.51 -15.81 -10.82
N LEU A 228 23.64 -15.65 -9.50
CA LEU A 228 24.00 -14.40 -8.86
C LEU A 228 25.32 -14.58 -8.09
N LYS A 229 26.17 -13.55 -8.08
CA LYS A 229 27.37 -13.47 -7.24
C LYS A 229 27.12 -12.53 -6.07
N GLU A 230 27.27 -13.01 -4.85
CA GLU A 230 27.28 -12.14 -3.67
C GLU A 230 28.63 -11.44 -3.58
N ARG A 231 28.60 -10.12 -3.39
CA ARG A 231 29.80 -9.36 -3.03
C ARG A 231 30.11 -9.59 -1.55
N THR A 232 31.29 -10.13 -1.25
CA THR A 232 31.70 -10.56 0.11
C THR A 232 32.53 -9.50 0.85
N ASP A 233 32.33 -8.22 0.56
CA ASP A 233 33.09 -7.16 1.23
C ASP A 233 32.74 -7.10 2.72
N GLN A 234 33.72 -6.76 3.56
CA GLN A 234 33.50 -6.57 4.99
C GLN A 234 32.57 -5.37 5.24
N ALA A 235 31.61 -5.53 6.14
CA ALA A 235 30.73 -4.44 6.58
C ALA A 235 31.55 -3.24 7.09
N LEU A 236 31.31 -2.06 6.52
CA LEU A 236 32.00 -0.80 6.79
C LEU A 236 31.47 -0.08 8.03
N PHE A 237 30.20 -0.32 8.41
CA PHE A 237 29.46 0.36 9.46
C PHE A 237 28.81 -0.62 10.47
N PRO A 238 29.61 -1.45 11.16
CA PRO A 238 29.08 -2.50 12.05
C PRO A 238 28.44 -1.95 13.33
N LYS A 239 28.82 -0.74 13.78
CA LYS A 239 28.31 -0.13 15.02
C LYS A 239 27.01 0.63 14.75
N THR A 240 25.99 0.39 15.58
CA THR A 240 24.68 1.04 15.49
C THR A 240 24.57 2.22 16.45
N ALA A 241 23.72 3.19 16.11
CA ALA A 241 23.24 4.19 17.04
C ALA A 241 22.28 3.54 18.05
N LYS A 242 22.19 4.07 19.28
CA LYS A 242 21.16 3.62 20.23
C LYS A 242 19.87 4.39 19.96
N GLN A 243 18.86 3.75 19.40
CA GLN A 243 17.53 4.35 19.27
C GLN A 243 16.91 4.53 20.66
N ILE A 244 16.33 5.69 20.90
CA ILE A 244 15.71 6.10 22.17
C ILE A 244 14.19 6.08 22.05
N SER A 245 13.65 6.48 20.90
CA SER A 245 12.21 6.48 20.64
C SER A 245 11.91 6.45 19.14
N ALA A 246 10.73 5.91 18.81
CA ALA A 246 10.06 6.06 17.54
C ALA A 246 8.61 6.52 17.80
N ASP A 247 8.15 7.55 17.08
CA ASP A 247 6.82 8.16 17.26
C ASP A 247 6.19 8.42 15.87
N VAL A 248 5.05 7.80 15.61
CA VAL A 248 4.29 7.96 14.35
C VAL A 248 3.19 9.01 14.53
N GLN A 249 3.26 10.05 13.72
CA GLN A 249 2.24 11.09 13.60
C GLN A 249 1.54 10.97 12.22
N PRO A 250 0.41 11.66 12.02
CA PRO A 250 -0.34 11.59 10.76
C PRO A 250 0.51 11.89 9.52
N MET A 251 1.39 12.89 9.54
CA MET A 251 2.27 13.23 8.40
C MET A 251 3.76 12.97 8.67
N GLN A 252 4.13 12.69 9.92
CA GLN A 252 5.54 12.52 10.31
C GLN A 252 5.84 11.18 10.99
N THR A 253 7.09 10.74 10.92
CA THR A 253 7.64 9.75 11.85
C THR A 253 8.93 10.28 12.43
N HIS A 254 8.97 10.39 13.75
CA HIS A 254 10.09 10.90 14.51
C HIS A 254 10.87 9.76 15.13
N TYR A 255 12.19 9.82 14.99
CA TYR A 255 13.13 8.97 15.68
C TYR A 255 14.12 9.82 16.48
N VAL A 256 14.52 9.32 17.64
CA VAL A 256 15.59 9.90 18.45
C VAL A 256 16.65 8.83 18.67
N PHE A 257 17.91 9.19 18.46
CA PHE A 257 19.07 8.32 18.62
C PHE A 257 20.15 8.97 19.48
N GLN A 258 20.92 8.14 20.16
CA GLN A 258 22.16 8.50 20.83
C GLN A 258 23.35 7.91 20.06
N CYS A 259 24.26 8.78 19.63
CA CYS A 259 25.49 8.47 18.91
C CYS A 259 26.69 8.95 19.73
N GLY A 260 27.20 8.12 20.64
CA GLY A 260 28.20 8.56 21.62
C GLY A 260 27.60 9.59 22.56
N ASP A 261 28.16 10.80 22.64
CA ASP A 261 27.63 11.94 23.40
C ASP A 261 26.84 12.96 22.54
N VAL A 262 26.49 12.58 21.30
CA VAL A 262 25.67 13.37 20.37
C VAL A 262 24.27 12.77 20.24
N GLU A 263 23.23 13.61 20.37
CA GLU A 263 21.85 13.23 20.08
C GLU A 263 21.53 13.52 18.61
N LEU A 264 20.92 12.55 17.93
CA LEU A 264 20.45 12.67 16.56
C LEU A 264 18.94 12.45 16.52
N LYS A 265 18.19 13.45 16.03
CA LYS A 265 16.78 13.30 15.68
C LYS A 265 16.64 13.17 14.18
N ILE A 266 15.82 12.21 13.76
CA ILE A 266 15.46 11.99 12.36
C ILE A 266 13.95 12.12 12.24
N THR A 267 13.48 12.90 11.27
CA THR A 267 12.06 13.04 10.98
C THR A 267 11.81 12.76 9.51
N PHE A 268 11.02 11.73 9.23
CA PHE A 268 10.43 11.49 7.93
C PHE A 268 9.13 12.29 7.81
N THR A 269 8.92 13.05 6.74
CA THR A 269 7.71 13.86 6.54
C THR A 269 7.12 13.65 5.15
N ALA A 270 5.83 13.33 5.10
CA ALA A 270 5.00 13.34 3.88
C ALA A 270 3.88 14.39 4.03
N PRO A 271 3.96 15.56 3.36
CA PRO A 271 2.97 16.64 3.49
C PRO A 271 1.63 16.35 2.77
N LEU A 272 0.91 15.33 3.23
CA LEU A 272 -0.31 14.81 2.59
C LEU A 272 -1.56 15.60 3.00
N PHE A 273 -1.58 16.90 2.73
CA PHE A 273 -2.73 17.78 2.96
C PHE A 273 -3.84 17.49 1.94
N LEU A 274 -4.96 16.93 2.40
CA LEU A 274 -6.05 16.48 1.51
C LEU A 274 -6.83 17.65 0.86
N ASP A 275 -6.69 18.87 1.39
CA ASP A 275 -7.29 20.10 0.88
C ASP A 275 -6.44 20.82 -0.20
N ASP A 276 -5.20 20.39 -0.43
CA ASP A 276 -4.30 20.93 -1.47
C ASP A 276 -3.89 19.85 -2.45
N LEU A 277 -4.62 19.69 -3.55
CA LEU A 277 -4.40 18.63 -4.55
C LEU A 277 -3.04 18.71 -5.25
N VAL A 278 -2.48 19.92 -5.40
CA VAL A 278 -1.16 20.11 -6.03
C VAL A 278 -0.06 19.63 -5.08
N LEU A 279 -0.14 20.02 -3.81
CA LEU A 279 0.79 19.54 -2.79
C LEU A 279 0.63 18.05 -2.50
N LEU A 280 -0.61 17.56 -2.41
CA LEU A 280 -0.94 16.14 -2.22
C LEU A 280 -0.32 15.26 -3.30
N SER A 281 -0.30 15.74 -4.55
CA SER A 281 0.30 15.01 -5.66
C SER A 281 1.79 15.30 -5.87
N ARG A 282 2.39 16.24 -5.13
CA ARG A 282 3.83 16.53 -5.23
C ARG A 282 4.62 15.29 -4.85
N PRO A 283 5.49 14.75 -5.73
CA PRO A 283 6.12 13.45 -5.52
C PRO A 283 7.42 13.59 -4.70
N VAL A 284 7.39 14.37 -3.61
CA VAL A 284 8.55 14.68 -2.78
C VAL A 284 8.21 14.54 -1.30
N ASN A 285 9.00 13.73 -0.58
CA ASN A 285 8.98 13.61 0.87
C ASN A 285 10.33 14.06 1.45
N TYR A 286 10.37 14.30 2.76
CA TYR A 286 11.56 14.82 3.43
C TYR A 286 12.13 13.83 4.43
N LEU A 287 13.46 13.81 4.53
CA LEU A 287 14.22 13.22 5.62
C LEU A 287 14.99 14.35 6.31
N SER A 288 14.45 14.85 7.41
CA SER A 288 15.02 15.96 8.18
C SER A 288 15.85 15.44 9.35
N TYR A 289 16.91 16.16 9.70
CA TYR A 289 17.75 15.84 10.85
C TYR A 289 17.95 17.05 11.76
N GLU A 290 18.00 16.79 13.08
CA GLU A 290 18.50 17.72 14.10
C GLU A 290 19.58 17.00 14.90
N ILE A 291 20.77 17.59 14.98
CA ILE A 291 21.92 17.05 15.71
C ILE A 291 22.21 17.98 16.88
N SER A 292 22.27 17.43 18.09
CA SER A 292 22.55 18.20 19.31
C SER A 292 23.82 17.68 20.00
N SER A 293 24.71 18.60 20.39
CA SER A 293 25.95 18.31 21.11
C SER A 293 26.25 19.40 22.13
N SER A 294 26.63 19.02 23.35
CA SER A 294 27.05 19.95 24.41
C SER A 294 28.41 20.60 24.12
N LYS A 295 29.25 19.96 23.30
CA LYS A 295 30.57 20.46 22.89
C LYS A 295 30.57 20.84 21.41
N PRO A 296 31.12 22.01 21.03
CA PRO A 296 31.38 22.35 19.63
C PRO A 296 32.20 21.26 18.94
N ARG A 297 31.71 20.72 17.82
CA ARG A 297 32.43 19.69 17.04
C ARG A 297 31.96 19.64 15.59
N THR A 298 32.73 18.93 14.77
CA THR A 298 32.30 18.54 13.42
C THR A 298 31.84 17.09 13.46
N VAL A 299 30.66 16.83 12.91
CA VAL A 299 30.18 15.47 12.64
C VAL A 299 30.02 15.29 11.15
N GLU A 300 30.01 14.06 10.68
CA GLU A 300 29.75 13.75 9.28
C GLU A 300 28.49 12.90 9.16
N LEU A 301 27.57 13.35 8.30
CA LEU A 301 26.35 12.63 7.98
C LEU A 301 26.48 11.99 6.60
N TYR A 302 26.21 10.70 6.54
CA TYR A 302 26.25 9.88 5.33
C TYR A 302 24.87 9.26 5.08
N LEU A 303 24.38 9.37 3.85
CA LEU A 303 23.12 8.79 3.40
C LEU A 303 23.33 8.13 2.04
N GLU A 304 22.96 6.85 1.92
CA GLU A 304 23.13 6.06 0.70
C GLU A 304 21.81 5.39 0.32
N ALA A 305 21.49 5.37 -0.97
CA ALA A 305 20.42 4.58 -1.55
C ALA A 305 20.91 3.68 -2.69
N SER A 306 20.18 2.58 -2.89
CA SER A 306 20.39 1.64 -3.99
C SER A 306 19.53 1.99 -5.23
N PRO A 307 19.96 1.63 -6.44
CA PRO A 307 19.13 1.64 -7.65
C PRO A 307 17.83 0.86 -7.51
N ASN A 308 17.74 -0.09 -6.56
CA ASN A 308 16.53 -0.84 -6.28
C ASN A 308 15.30 0.04 -6.02
N TRP A 309 15.47 1.31 -5.67
CA TRP A 309 14.37 2.27 -5.59
C TRP A 309 13.67 2.57 -6.92
N ALA A 310 14.23 2.18 -8.06
CA ALA A 310 13.62 2.39 -9.39
C ALA A 310 13.61 1.11 -10.25
N LEU A 311 13.70 -0.07 -9.62
CA LEU A 311 13.75 -1.36 -10.29
C LEU A 311 12.70 -2.32 -9.71
N HIS A 312 12.25 -3.26 -10.53
CA HIS A 312 11.45 -4.39 -10.07
C HIS A 312 12.32 -5.50 -9.49
N LEU A 313 13.35 -5.93 -10.23
CA LEU A 313 14.35 -6.89 -9.78
C LEU A 313 15.66 -6.15 -9.48
N PRO A 314 16.38 -6.53 -8.40
CA PRO A 314 17.64 -5.88 -8.05
C PRO A 314 18.75 -6.08 -9.10
N THR A 315 18.58 -7.04 -10.01
CA THR A 315 19.53 -7.37 -11.08
C THR A 315 19.30 -6.57 -12.37
N GLN A 316 18.16 -5.88 -12.50
CA GLN A 316 17.85 -5.13 -13.71
C GLN A 316 18.92 -4.05 -13.97
N ALA A 317 19.28 -3.89 -15.24
CA ALA A 317 20.19 -2.84 -15.65
C ALA A 317 19.63 -1.46 -15.24
N SER A 318 20.46 -0.68 -14.54
CA SER A 318 20.12 0.66 -14.07
C SER A 318 21.13 1.70 -14.55
N SER A 319 20.67 2.94 -14.66
CA SER A 319 21.49 4.10 -14.96
C SER A 319 21.30 5.15 -13.87
N SER A 320 22.40 5.54 -13.23
CA SER A 320 22.42 6.50 -12.14
C SER A 320 23.38 7.64 -12.46
N SER A 321 23.02 8.83 -12.00
CA SER A 321 23.80 10.04 -12.22
C SER A 321 23.68 11.00 -11.05
N THR A 322 24.59 11.97 -11.00
CA THR A 322 24.56 13.09 -10.07
C THR A 322 24.69 14.40 -10.84
N PHE A 323 23.96 15.42 -10.44
CA PHE A 323 24.05 16.75 -11.05
C PHE A 323 23.61 17.84 -10.05
N GLN A 324 23.92 19.10 -10.39
CA GLN A 324 23.47 20.26 -9.62
C GLN A 324 22.61 21.18 -10.47
N LYS A 325 21.55 21.72 -9.89
CA LYS A 325 20.66 22.70 -10.53
C LYS A 325 20.04 23.59 -9.47
N ASN A 326 20.05 24.91 -9.69
CA ASN A 326 19.40 25.91 -8.83
C ASN A 326 19.74 25.79 -7.33
N GLY A 327 21.01 25.49 -7.02
CA GLY A 327 21.48 25.36 -5.63
C GLY A 327 21.11 24.04 -4.94
N ILE A 328 20.56 23.07 -5.67
CA ILE A 328 20.24 21.73 -5.19
C ILE A 328 21.15 20.72 -5.89
N THR A 329 21.67 19.75 -5.14
CA THR A 329 22.39 18.59 -5.68
C THR A 329 21.45 17.39 -5.72
N TYR A 330 21.43 16.71 -6.86
CA TYR A 330 20.57 15.57 -7.14
C TYR A 330 21.39 14.32 -7.37
N LEU A 331 20.89 13.23 -6.82
CA LEU A 331 21.24 11.85 -7.16
C LEU A 331 20.01 11.24 -7.82
N LYS A 332 20.19 10.63 -8.99
CA LYS A 332 19.11 10.08 -9.83
C LYS A 332 19.43 8.65 -10.20
N THR A 333 18.44 7.76 -10.21
CA THR A 333 18.55 6.41 -10.78
C THR A 333 17.25 5.98 -11.45
N GLY A 334 17.35 5.09 -12.44
CA GLY A 334 16.21 4.49 -13.14
C GLY A 334 16.63 3.21 -13.86
N SER A 335 15.66 2.35 -14.17
CA SER A 335 15.93 1.23 -15.08
C SER A 335 16.41 1.75 -16.44
N VAL A 336 17.23 0.98 -17.15
CA VAL A 336 17.62 1.31 -18.53
C VAL A 336 16.46 1.04 -19.50
N ALA A 337 15.62 0.04 -19.21
CA ALA A 337 14.58 -0.41 -20.12
C ALA A 337 13.39 0.57 -20.22
N GLN A 338 13.07 1.29 -19.13
CA GLN A 338 12.01 2.30 -19.08
C GLN A 338 10.69 1.85 -19.73
N LYS A 339 10.21 0.66 -19.36
CA LYS A 339 8.99 0.08 -19.93
C LYS A 339 7.74 0.64 -19.25
N ILE A 340 7.39 1.87 -19.65
CA ILE A 340 6.31 2.66 -19.07
C ILE A 340 5.00 1.86 -19.05
N LEU A 341 4.44 1.67 -17.85
CA LEU A 341 3.13 1.02 -17.59
C LEU A 341 3.00 -0.42 -18.08
N GLU A 342 4.11 -1.11 -18.43
CA GLU A 342 4.07 -2.52 -18.87
C GLU A 342 3.73 -3.46 -17.70
N ARG A 343 4.37 -3.23 -16.54
CA ARG A 343 4.22 -4.09 -15.37
C ARG A 343 3.01 -3.67 -14.53
N LYS A 344 2.18 -4.65 -14.18
CA LYS A 344 0.91 -4.46 -13.48
C LYS A 344 0.64 -5.58 -12.46
N GLY A 345 -0.25 -5.31 -11.51
CA GLY A 345 -0.74 -6.29 -10.54
C GLY A 345 -0.12 -6.15 -9.17
N ASP A 346 -0.32 -7.17 -8.34
CA ASP A 346 0.17 -7.16 -6.97
C ASP A 346 1.62 -7.65 -6.86
N HIS A 347 2.30 -7.30 -5.78
CA HIS A 347 3.71 -7.66 -5.53
C HIS A 347 4.74 -7.27 -6.61
N VAL A 348 4.34 -6.49 -7.61
CA VAL A 348 5.24 -5.85 -8.57
C VAL A 348 5.67 -4.46 -8.08
N ARG A 349 6.77 -3.97 -8.65
CA ARG A 349 7.26 -2.60 -8.46
C ARG A 349 7.38 -1.97 -9.83
N ASN A 350 7.24 -0.66 -9.92
CA ASN A 350 7.55 0.06 -11.13
C ASN A 350 9.05 -0.11 -11.48
N ASP A 351 9.31 -0.44 -12.74
CA ASP A 351 10.63 -0.43 -13.35
C ASP A 351 10.69 0.57 -14.51
N TRP A 352 9.89 1.64 -14.41
CA TRP A 352 9.95 2.83 -15.25
C TRP A 352 9.90 4.08 -14.38
N GLY A 353 10.32 5.21 -14.93
CA GLY A 353 10.50 6.44 -14.18
C GLY A 353 11.84 6.47 -13.45
N TYR A 354 11.95 7.41 -12.51
CA TYR A 354 13.22 7.74 -11.88
C TYR A 354 13.07 8.06 -10.40
N PHE A 355 13.91 7.43 -9.58
CA PHE A 355 14.10 7.78 -8.18
C PHE A 355 15.11 8.92 -8.04
N TYR A 356 14.83 9.83 -7.12
CA TYR A 356 15.68 10.97 -6.81
C TYR A 356 15.93 11.09 -5.29
N MET A 357 17.17 11.40 -4.96
CA MET A 357 17.56 11.99 -3.69
C MET A 357 18.13 13.40 -3.93
N ALA A 358 17.75 14.36 -3.11
CA ALA A 358 18.17 15.75 -3.24
C ALA A 358 18.63 16.35 -1.90
N SER A 359 19.60 17.26 -1.97
CA SER A 359 20.12 18.02 -0.83
C SER A 359 20.47 19.44 -1.27
N ASP A 360 20.48 20.39 -0.32
CA ASP A 360 21.08 21.70 -0.52
C ASP A 360 22.53 21.52 -1.01
N ALA A 361 22.96 22.24 -2.05
CA ALA A 361 24.28 22.06 -2.68
C ALA A 361 25.45 22.54 -1.80
N LYS A 362 25.16 23.30 -0.74
CA LYS A 362 26.18 23.83 0.16
C LYS A 362 26.75 22.71 1.04
N ASN A 363 28.06 22.48 0.96
CA ASN A 363 28.79 21.52 1.78
C ASN A 363 28.34 20.05 1.63
N ILE A 364 27.65 19.72 0.54
CA ILE A 364 27.27 18.34 0.20
C ILE A 364 28.28 17.77 -0.80
N GLN A 365 28.70 16.53 -0.55
CA GLN A 365 29.40 15.70 -1.52
C GLN A 365 28.42 14.65 -2.01
N ALA A 366 28.27 14.53 -3.32
CA ALA A 366 27.43 13.54 -3.96
C ALA A 366 28.29 12.63 -4.82
N LYS A 367 28.04 11.32 -4.74
CA LYS A 367 28.75 10.34 -5.54
C LYS A 367 27.77 9.29 -6.05
N VAL A 368 27.91 8.97 -7.33
CA VAL A 368 27.41 7.72 -7.90
C VAL A 368 28.62 6.82 -8.08
N GLU A 369 28.66 5.70 -7.37
CA GLU A 369 29.79 4.77 -7.51
C GLU A 369 29.77 4.10 -8.88
N SER A 370 30.90 4.14 -9.58
CA SER A 370 31.11 3.45 -10.85
C SER A 370 31.47 1.99 -10.60
N GLY A 371 30.68 1.06 -11.14
CA GLY A 371 30.85 -0.39 -11.00
C GLY A 371 29.62 -1.13 -11.53
N GLU A 372 29.59 -2.46 -11.43
CA GLU A 372 28.44 -3.27 -11.84
C GLU A 372 27.20 -3.03 -10.94
N VAL A 373 27.40 -2.65 -9.67
CA VAL A 373 26.36 -2.08 -8.80
C VAL A 373 26.64 -0.60 -8.59
N GLN A 374 25.67 0.23 -8.96
CA GLN A 374 25.73 1.66 -8.69
C GLN A 374 25.16 1.93 -7.29
N LYS A 375 25.76 2.85 -6.55
CA LYS A 375 25.23 3.37 -5.27
C LYS A 375 25.11 4.88 -5.36
N LEU A 376 24.07 5.43 -4.76
CA LEU A 376 23.81 6.87 -4.73
C LEU A 376 24.05 7.37 -3.31
N ALA A 377 25.13 8.12 -3.10
CA ALA A 377 25.54 8.53 -1.77
C ALA A 377 25.72 10.04 -1.62
N PHE A 378 25.18 10.57 -0.53
CA PHE A 378 25.46 11.89 -0.01
C PHE A 378 26.36 11.80 1.24
N ARG A 379 27.29 12.74 1.35
CA ARG A 379 28.14 12.94 2.52
C ARG A 379 28.24 14.44 2.82
N THR A 380 28.04 14.83 4.07
CA THR A 380 28.20 16.23 4.48
C THR A 380 28.85 16.36 5.85
N ASN A 381 29.75 17.34 5.97
CA ASN A 381 30.36 17.74 7.25
C ASN A 381 29.53 18.85 7.88
N ILE A 382 29.10 18.63 9.12
CA ILE A 382 28.19 19.53 9.84
C ILE A 382 28.90 20.06 11.08
N GLN A 383 29.00 21.38 11.18
CA GLN A 383 29.48 22.06 12.38
C GLN A 383 28.33 22.13 13.40
N VAL A 384 28.50 21.45 14.55
CA VAL A 384 27.51 21.43 15.62
C VAL A 384 28.00 22.30 16.77
N LYS A 385 27.29 23.40 17.02
CA LYS A 385 27.50 24.29 18.18
C LYS A 385 26.17 24.39 18.94
N GLY A 386 25.94 23.49 19.89
CA GLY A 386 24.63 23.31 20.52
C GLY A 386 23.71 22.46 19.65
N LYS A 387 23.17 23.04 18.56
CA LYS A 387 22.30 22.35 17.60
C LYS A 387 22.66 22.64 16.14
N ALA A 388 22.44 21.68 15.26
CA ALA A 388 22.48 21.85 13.81
C ALA A 388 21.29 21.11 13.18
N LYS A 389 20.69 21.69 12.12
CA LYS A 389 19.56 21.11 11.40
C LYS A 389 19.80 21.09 9.90
N GLY A 390 19.17 20.15 9.22
CA GLY A 390 19.16 20.07 7.76
C GLY A 390 18.17 19.04 7.25
N LYS A 391 18.18 18.83 5.93
CA LYS A 391 17.21 17.98 5.26
C LYS A 391 17.80 17.33 4.02
N PHE A 392 17.28 16.15 3.72
CA PHE A 392 17.27 15.57 2.38
C PHE A 392 15.83 15.54 1.89
N ALA A 393 15.65 15.52 0.58
CA ALA A 393 14.37 15.22 -0.04
C ALA A 393 14.50 13.96 -0.88
N ILE A 394 13.45 13.16 -0.90
CA ILE A 394 13.34 11.91 -1.65
C ILE A 394 12.09 12.01 -2.51
N GLY A 395 12.19 11.62 -3.77
CA GLY A 395 11.08 11.72 -4.70
C GLY A 395 11.17 10.74 -5.85
N TYR A 396 10.06 10.63 -6.60
CA TYR A 396 9.96 9.71 -7.72
C TYR A 396 9.20 10.34 -8.88
N ASP A 397 9.74 10.24 -10.09
CA ASP A 397 9.09 10.69 -11.31
C ASP A 397 8.63 9.50 -12.12
N ASP A 398 7.33 9.21 -12.10
CA ASP A 398 6.76 8.11 -12.89
C ASP A 398 6.72 8.40 -14.39
N VAL A 399 6.91 9.66 -14.82
CA VAL A 399 6.68 10.15 -16.19
C VAL A 399 5.19 10.05 -16.62
N PHE A 400 4.63 8.84 -16.59
CA PHE A 400 3.21 8.53 -16.69
C PHE A 400 2.80 7.64 -15.52
N ALA A 401 1.64 7.92 -14.95
CA ALA A 401 1.18 7.31 -13.71
C ALA A 401 0.23 6.14 -13.93
N ILE A 402 -0.75 6.30 -14.84
CA ILE A 402 -1.87 5.37 -15.05
C ILE A 402 -2.16 5.28 -16.55
N GLN A 403 -2.50 4.09 -17.06
CA GLN A 403 -3.18 3.96 -18.35
C GLN A 403 -4.69 3.86 -18.09
N TYR A 404 -5.48 4.78 -18.65
CA TYR A 404 -6.93 4.86 -18.45
C TYR A 404 -7.64 4.71 -19.79
N PHE A 405 -8.31 3.56 -19.98
CA PHE A 405 -9.01 3.18 -21.21
C PHE A 405 -8.18 3.41 -22.49
N GLY A 406 -6.91 3.01 -22.46
CA GLY A 406 -5.94 3.12 -23.55
C GLY A 406 -5.12 4.42 -23.58
N GLU A 407 -5.45 5.42 -22.74
CA GLU A 407 -4.72 6.69 -22.67
C GLU A 407 -3.75 6.73 -21.50
N ASN A 408 -2.47 7.04 -21.76
CA ASN A 408 -1.48 7.18 -20.70
C ASN A 408 -1.58 8.56 -20.04
N LEU A 409 -2.02 8.59 -18.78
CA LEU A 409 -2.21 9.80 -18.00
C LEU A 409 -0.96 10.14 -17.19
N ARG A 410 -0.63 11.43 -17.14
CA ARG A 410 0.43 11.96 -16.28
C ARG A 410 -0.07 12.09 -14.83
N PRO A 411 0.83 12.01 -13.84
CA PRO A 411 0.46 12.29 -12.45
C PRO A 411 -0.05 13.74 -12.32
N TYR A 412 -0.96 14.00 -11.37
CA TYR A 412 -1.66 15.29 -11.28
C TYR A 412 -0.74 16.51 -11.18
N TRP A 413 0.37 16.42 -10.45
CA TRP A 413 1.38 17.49 -10.33
C TRP A 413 2.00 17.89 -11.69
N ASN A 414 1.93 17.01 -12.70
CA ASN A 414 2.38 17.23 -14.07
C ASN A 414 1.31 16.90 -15.12
N LYS A 415 0.02 17.06 -14.78
CA LYS A 415 -1.09 16.67 -15.65
C LYS A 415 -1.02 17.29 -17.06
N ASP A 416 -0.52 18.53 -17.17
CA ASP A 416 -0.42 19.26 -18.43
C ASP A 416 0.94 19.08 -19.14
N GLY A 417 1.87 18.31 -18.58
CA GLY A 417 3.23 18.16 -19.11
C GLY A 417 4.11 19.42 -19.02
N LYS A 418 3.68 20.42 -18.23
CA LYS A 418 4.34 21.73 -18.08
C LYS A 418 5.22 21.84 -16.83
N SER A 419 5.25 20.80 -15.99
CA SER A 419 6.12 20.75 -14.81
C SER A 419 7.20 19.67 -14.95
N SER A 420 8.30 19.82 -14.22
CA SER A 420 9.34 18.80 -14.12
C SER A 420 9.57 18.39 -12.67
N ILE A 421 10.12 17.20 -12.46
CA ILE A 421 10.46 16.72 -11.12
C ILE A 421 11.43 17.65 -10.40
N GLU A 422 12.40 18.24 -11.12
CA GLU A 422 13.33 19.21 -10.55
C GLU A 422 12.60 20.47 -10.07
N GLN A 423 11.60 20.96 -10.80
CA GLN A 423 10.78 22.09 -10.32
C GLN A 423 10.01 21.73 -9.05
N GLN A 424 9.52 20.49 -8.92
CA GLN A 424 8.85 20.04 -7.70
C GLN A 424 9.82 19.95 -6.51
N PHE A 425 11.07 19.54 -6.72
CA PHE A 425 12.11 19.64 -5.69
C PHE A 425 12.44 21.09 -5.35
N GLU A 426 12.58 21.98 -6.33
CA GLU A 426 12.83 23.41 -6.10
C GLU A 426 11.71 24.04 -5.24
N LEU A 427 10.44 23.75 -5.55
CA LEU A 427 9.30 24.14 -4.73
C LEU A 427 9.36 23.51 -3.33
N ALA A 428 9.66 22.20 -3.24
CA ALA A 428 9.78 21.51 -1.96
C ALA A 428 10.85 22.10 -1.04
N PHE A 429 12.00 22.52 -1.59
CA PHE A 429 13.07 23.17 -0.82
C PHE A 429 12.71 24.60 -0.44
N LYS A 430 12.09 25.36 -1.37
CA LYS A 430 11.61 26.73 -1.13
C LYS A 430 10.55 26.79 -0.04
N ASP A 431 9.59 25.86 -0.07
CA ASP A 431 8.43 25.87 0.83
C ASP A 431 8.71 25.17 2.17
N TYR A 432 9.89 24.55 2.34
CA TYR A 432 10.18 23.61 3.44
C TYR A 432 9.85 24.15 4.83
N ASP A 433 10.38 25.32 5.21
CA ASP A 433 10.20 25.83 6.58
C ASP A 433 8.73 26.13 6.88
N LEU A 434 7.99 26.66 5.90
CA LEU A 434 6.55 26.91 6.02
C LEU A 434 5.77 25.60 6.11
N LEU A 435 6.11 24.62 5.27
CA LEU A 435 5.46 23.32 5.26
C LEU A 435 5.70 22.54 6.55
N MET A 436 6.92 22.50 7.08
CA MET A 436 7.22 21.80 8.33
C MET A 436 6.44 22.40 9.51
N LYS A 437 6.22 23.72 9.51
CA LYS A 437 5.35 24.36 10.50
C LYS A 437 3.89 23.92 10.34
N LYS A 438 3.33 23.98 9.13
CA LYS A 438 1.96 23.54 8.86
C LYS A 438 1.73 22.07 9.20
N VAL A 439 2.72 21.22 8.91
CA VAL A 439 2.69 19.78 9.21
C VAL A 439 2.66 19.58 10.73
N ALA A 440 3.56 20.23 11.48
CA ALA A 440 3.57 20.12 12.94
C ALA A 440 2.26 20.61 13.57
N ASP A 441 1.69 21.70 13.05
CA ASP A 441 0.40 22.23 13.49
C ASP A 441 -0.74 21.23 13.17
N PHE A 442 -0.74 20.64 11.97
CA PHE A 442 -1.71 19.61 11.56
C PHE A 442 -1.62 18.38 12.46
N ASP A 443 -0.44 17.79 12.62
CA ASP A 443 -0.23 16.57 13.40
C ASP A 443 -0.66 16.77 14.86
N ARG A 444 -0.31 17.92 15.46
CA ARG A 444 -0.75 18.27 16.81
C ARG A 444 -2.28 18.40 16.90
N ASN A 445 -2.90 19.16 16.00
CA ASN A 445 -4.34 19.40 16.04
C ASN A 445 -5.13 18.11 15.77
N PHE A 446 -4.64 17.28 14.87
CA PHE A 446 -5.15 15.94 14.62
C PHE A 446 -5.14 15.11 15.91
N MET A 447 -3.99 14.96 16.56
CA MET A 447 -3.90 14.12 17.75
C MET A 447 -4.82 14.63 18.86
N LEU A 448 -4.88 15.94 19.10
CA LEU A 448 -5.78 16.53 20.09
C LEU A 448 -7.26 16.30 19.76
N GLN A 449 -7.64 16.44 18.49
CA GLN A 449 -9.03 16.30 18.06
C GLN A 449 -9.52 14.85 18.21
N TYR A 450 -8.70 13.88 17.81
CA TYR A 450 -9.07 12.47 17.81
C TYR A 450 -9.00 11.85 19.21
N GLN A 451 -8.14 12.38 20.09
CA GLN A 451 -8.07 11.95 21.50
C GLN A 451 -9.36 12.16 22.29
N ARG A 452 -10.29 12.99 21.80
CA ARG A 452 -11.65 13.12 22.37
C ARG A 452 -12.42 11.80 22.33
N TYR A 453 -12.07 10.89 21.42
CA TYR A 453 -12.61 9.54 21.31
C TYR A 453 -11.63 8.46 21.82
N GLY A 454 -10.70 8.86 22.70
CA GLY A 454 -9.74 7.95 23.31
C GLY A 454 -8.37 7.99 22.65
N LYS A 455 -7.33 7.81 23.46
CA LYS A 455 -5.93 7.84 22.99
C LYS A 455 -5.65 6.74 21.95
N SER A 456 -6.13 5.52 22.19
CA SER A 456 -5.96 4.38 21.29
C SER A 456 -6.52 4.67 19.89
N TYR A 457 -7.69 5.32 19.83
CA TYR A 457 -8.30 5.73 18.57
C TYR A 457 -7.44 6.74 17.81
N ALA A 458 -6.95 7.78 18.49
CA ALA A 458 -6.08 8.78 17.88
C ALA A 458 -4.79 8.18 17.31
N GLU A 459 -4.14 7.29 18.05
CA GLU A 459 -2.90 6.62 17.60
C GLU A 459 -3.15 5.68 16.40
N LEU A 460 -4.29 4.98 16.36
CA LEU A 460 -4.71 4.16 15.22
C LEU A 460 -4.98 5.02 13.97
N CYS A 461 -5.71 6.13 14.11
CA CYS A 461 -5.98 7.04 13.00
C CYS A 461 -4.71 7.72 12.47
N ALA A 462 -3.76 8.07 13.35
CA ALA A 462 -2.46 8.62 12.94
C ALA A 462 -1.66 7.63 12.09
N LEU A 463 -1.67 6.34 12.47
CA LEU A 463 -1.01 5.29 11.71
C LEU A 463 -1.70 5.03 10.36
N ALA A 464 -3.04 5.08 10.32
CA ALA A 464 -3.83 4.84 9.12
C ALA A 464 -3.72 5.96 8.06
N TYR A 465 -3.48 7.21 8.47
CA TYR A 465 -3.58 8.39 7.61
C TYR A 465 -2.74 8.28 6.33
N ARG A 466 -1.40 8.11 6.45
CA ARG A 466 -0.54 8.02 5.25
C ARG A 466 -0.75 6.74 4.47
N GLN A 467 -1.06 5.63 5.14
CA GLN A 467 -1.30 4.35 4.46
C GLN A 467 -2.52 4.45 3.55
N SER A 468 -3.63 5.00 4.05
CA SER A 468 -4.84 5.17 3.25
C SER A 468 -4.60 6.02 2.00
N ILE A 469 -3.84 7.11 2.14
CA ILE A 469 -3.55 8.05 1.06
C ILE A 469 -2.56 7.45 0.06
N ALA A 470 -1.46 6.86 0.53
CA ALA A 470 -0.42 6.28 -0.32
C ALA A 470 -0.88 5.02 -1.07
N ALA A 471 -2.02 4.45 -0.73
CA ALA A 471 -2.67 3.40 -1.51
C ALA A 471 -3.38 3.93 -2.77
N HIS A 472 -3.30 5.23 -3.08
CA HIS A 472 -3.93 5.86 -4.24
C HIS A 472 -2.97 6.68 -5.11
N LYS A 473 -3.37 6.92 -6.35
CA LYS A 473 -2.69 7.83 -7.29
C LYS A 473 -3.67 8.87 -7.84
N LEU A 474 -3.30 10.16 -7.79
CA LEU A 474 -4.07 11.26 -8.38
C LEU A 474 -3.65 11.48 -9.83
N VAL A 475 -4.61 11.38 -10.73
CA VAL A 475 -4.49 11.76 -12.14
C VAL A 475 -5.72 12.56 -12.57
N GLN A 476 -5.66 13.17 -13.75
CA GLN A 476 -6.81 13.84 -14.37
C GLN A 476 -7.21 13.08 -15.63
N ALA A 477 -8.49 12.76 -15.75
CA ALA A 477 -9.06 12.12 -16.92
C ALA A 477 -9.12 13.09 -18.12
N PRO A 478 -9.23 12.58 -19.36
CA PRO A 478 -9.31 13.43 -20.56
C PRO A 478 -10.49 14.41 -20.58
N ASN A 479 -11.59 14.06 -19.89
CA ASN A 479 -12.76 14.93 -19.73
C ASN A 479 -12.59 15.99 -18.63
N GLY A 480 -11.43 16.04 -17.96
CA GLY A 480 -11.13 16.99 -16.89
C GLY A 480 -11.44 16.48 -15.48
N ASP A 481 -12.11 15.34 -15.33
CA ASP A 481 -12.46 14.80 -14.02
C ASP A 481 -11.21 14.36 -13.24
N LEU A 482 -11.27 14.53 -11.91
CA LEU A 482 -10.27 13.97 -11.02
C LEU A 482 -10.48 12.46 -10.92
N LEU A 483 -9.38 11.70 -10.97
CA LEU A 483 -9.35 10.27 -10.66
C LEU A 483 -8.39 10.03 -9.49
N TRP A 484 -8.92 9.48 -8.40
CA TRP A 484 -8.16 9.09 -7.22
C TRP A 484 -8.19 7.57 -7.12
N LEU A 485 -7.27 6.94 -7.85
CA LEU A 485 -7.31 5.51 -8.14
C LEU A 485 -6.53 4.74 -7.09
N SER A 486 -7.21 3.89 -6.34
CA SER A 486 -6.58 2.94 -5.43
C SER A 486 -5.92 1.79 -6.17
N LYS A 487 -4.87 1.22 -5.57
CA LYS A 487 -4.42 -0.14 -5.84
C LYS A 487 -4.88 -1.04 -4.70
N GLU A 488 -5.44 -2.19 -5.04
CA GLU A 488 -5.77 -3.23 -4.08
C GLU A 488 -4.51 -3.99 -3.62
N ASN A 489 -3.71 -3.35 -2.76
CA ASN A 489 -2.40 -3.86 -2.28
C ASN A 489 -2.51 -5.19 -1.50
N ASP A 490 -1.55 -6.09 -1.70
CA ASP A 490 -1.42 -7.39 -0.99
C ASP A 490 -2.65 -8.31 -1.16
N SER A 491 -3.37 -8.20 -2.29
CA SER A 491 -4.57 -8.94 -2.69
C SER A 491 -4.44 -9.42 -4.15
N ASN A 492 -5.26 -8.91 -5.08
CA ASN A 492 -5.22 -9.22 -6.52
C ASN A 492 -4.58 -8.10 -7.37
N GLY A 493 -4.31 -6.92 -6.79
CA GLY A 493 -3.71 -5.77 -7.48
C GLY A 493 -4.65 -5.05 -8.44
N SER A 494 -5.96 -5.19 -8.27
CA SER A 494 -6.98 -4.43 -9.03
C SER A 494 -6.82 -2.91 -8.84
N ILE A 495 -7.22 -2.15 -9.85
CA ILE A 495 -7.24 -0.68 -9.82
C ILE A 495 -8.67 -0.16 -9.76
N GLY A 496 -8.91 0.78 -8.84
CA GLY A 496 -10.22 1.40 -8.67
C GLY A 496 -11.28 0.40 -8.21
N THR A 497 -10.95 -0.47 -7.25
CA THR A 497 -11.91 -1.44 -6.71
C THR A 497 -12.98 -0.74 -5.86
N VAL A 498 -14.26 -1.04 -6.09
CA VAL A 498 -15.41 -0.32 -5.48
C VAL A 498 -15.64 -0.72 -4.02
N ASP A 499 -15.55 -2.01 -3.72
CA ASP A 499 -15.66 -2.52 -2.36
C ASP A 499 -14.44 -2.15 -1.47
N ILE A 500 -13.32 -1.73 -2.07
CA ILE A 500 -12.21 -1.06 -1.38
C ILE A 500 -12.46 0.44 -1.23
N THR A 501 -13.07 1.07 -2.23
CA THR A 501 -13.45 2.49 -2.20
C THR A 501 -14.42 2.78 -1.05
N TYR A 502 -15.35 1.86 -0.79
CA TYR A 502 -16.36 1.97 0.27
C TYR A 502 -15.79 2.18 1.69
N PRO A 503 -14.96 1.28 2.23
CA PRO A 503 -14.30 1.50 3.52
C PRO A 503 -13.25 2.61 3.46
N SER A 504 -12.68 2.94 2.30
CA SER A 504 -11.70 4.04 2.19
C SER A 504 -12.35 5.43 2.31
N ALA A 505 -13.62 5.56 1.92
CA ALA A 505 -14.32 6.83 1.77
C ALA A 505 -14.43 7.74 3.01
N PRO A 506 -14.55 7.23 4.26
CA PRO A 506 -14.76 8.11 5.41
C PRO A 506 -13.67 9.17 5.61
N LEU A 507 -12.40 8.82 5.37
CA LEU A 507 -11.29 9.78 5.39
C LEU A 507 -11.51 10.93 4.40
N TYR A 508 -11.85 10.60 3.16
CA TYR A 508 -11.99 11.58 2.09
C TYR A 508 -13.28 12.41 2.23
N LEU A 509 -14.39 11.80 2.63
CA LEU A 509 -15.62 12.53 2.97
C LEU A 509 -15.40 13.53 4.11
N TYR A 510 -14.58 13.16 5.10
CA TYR A 510 -14.26 14.04 6.22
C TYR A 510 -13.34 15.20 5.82
N TYR A 511 -12.30 14.98 5.03
CA TYR A 511 -11.33 16.03 4.67
C TYR A 511 -11.62 16.74 3.34
N ASN A 512 -11.95 16.03 2.28
CA ASN A 512 -12.17 16.60 0.95
C ASN A 512 -13.13 15.75 0.08
N PRO A 513 -14.42 16.13 -0.04
CA PRO A 513 -15.40 15.37 -0.81
C PRO A 513 -15.08 15.27 -2.31
N GLU A 514 -14.25 16.15 -2.88
CA GLU A 514 -13.81 16.03 -4.27
C GLU A 514 -12.95 14.78 -4.50
N LEU A 515 -12.16 14.36 -3.50
CA LEU A 515 -11.42 13.10 -3.57
C LEU A 515 -12.35 11.90 -3.47
N ALA A 516 -13.43 11.99 -2.67
CA ALA A 516 -14.44 10.93 -2.62
C ALA A 516 -15.16 10.76 -3.97
N LYS A 517 -15.52 11.86 -4.64
CA LYS A 517 -16.01 11.82 -6.05
C LYS A 517 -14.98 11.22 -6.98
N ALA A 518 -13.70 11.60 -6.85
CA ALA A 518 -12.62 11.10 -7.68
C ALA A 518 -12.36 9.58 -7.54
N MET A 519 -12.74 8.97 -6.41
CA MET A 519 -12.75 7.51 -6.22
C MET A 519 -13.94 6.80 -6.89
N MET A 520 -14.90 7.54 -7.44
CA MET A 520 -16.14 7.00 -8.02
C MET A 520 -16.29 7.33 -9.50
N ASN A 521 -15.71 8.45 -9.95
CA ASN A 521 -15.83 8.97 -11.32
C ASN A 521 -15.52 7.91 -12.40
N PHE A 522 -14.52 7.06 -12.18
CA PHE A 522 -14.12 6.05 -13.16
C PHE A 522 -15.15 4.92 -13.32
N ILE A 523 -15.90 4.56 -12.28
CA ILE A 523 -16.98 3.56 -12.34
C ILE A 523 -18.21 4.12 -13.03
N PHE A 524 -18.55 5.38 -12.72
CA PHE A 524 -19.58 6.11 -13.44
C PHE A 524 -19.25 6.19 -14.92
N TYR A 525 -18.05 6.65 -15.27
CA TYR A 525 -17.60 6.69 -16.66
C TYR A 525 -17.65 5.31 -17.33
N TYR A 526 -17.18 4.25 -16.66
CA TYR A 526 -17.15 2.91 -17.24
C TYR A 526 -18.56 2.40 -17.60
N SER A 527 -19.55 2.71 -16.76
CA SER A 527 -20.95 2.36 -16.96
C SER A 527 -21.65 3.26 -17.99
N GLU A 528 -21.49 4.57 -17.86
CA GLU A 528 -22.16 5.58 -18.69
C GLU A 528 -21.62 5.63 -20.13
N SER A 529 -20.36 5.25 -20.32
CA SER A 529 -19.78 5.11 -21.66
C SER A 529 -20.25 3.86 -22.42
N GLY A 530 -21.02 2.96 -21.76
CA GLY A 530 -21.47 1.69 -22.34
C GLY A 530 -20.38 0.63 -22.50
N LYS A 531 -19.18 0.88 -21.97
CA LYS A 531 -18.08 -0.10 -21.91
C LYS A 531 -18.37 -1.19 -20.89
N TRP A 532 -19.07 -0.85 -19.81
CA TRP A 532 -19.71 -1.79 -18.90
C TRP A 532 -21.21 -1.82 -19.16
N LYS A 533 -21.76 -3.02 -19.41
CA LYS A 533 -23.14 -3.20 -19.90
C LYS A 533 -24.09 -3.83 -18.89
N LYS A 534 -23.61 -4.22 -17.71
CA LYS A 534 -24.43 -4.90 -16.69
C LYS A 534 -25.23 -3.85 -15.88
N PRO A 535 -26.39 -4.22 -15.31
CA PRO A 535 -27.29 -3.28 -14.63
C PRO A 535 -26.86 -2.94 -13.18
N PHE A 536 -25.58 -3.10 -12.87
CA PHE A 536 -24.96 -2.87 -11.56
C PHE A 536 -23.52 -2.37 -11.80
N PRO A 537 -22.83 -1.75 -10.84
CA PRO A 537 -21.46 -1.28 -11.04
C PRO A 537 -20.47 -2.43 -11.25
N ALA A 538 -19.39 -2.18 -12.00
CA ALA A 538 -18.26 -3.11 -12.06
C ALA A 538 -17.49 -3.12 -10.73
N HIS A 539 -16.84 -4.24 -10.43
CA HIS A 539 -15.97 -4.38 -9.25
C HIS A 539 -14.74 -3.45 -9.33
N ASP A 540 -14.07 -3.43 -10.48
CA ASP A 540 -12.86 -2.66 -10.74
C ASP A 540 -12.85 -2.18 -12.21
N ILE A 541 -11.81 -1.43 -12.58
CA ILE A 541 -11.57 -1.00 -13.97
C ILE A 541 -10.28 -1.58 -14.56
N GLY A 542 -9.68 -2.59 -13.93
CA GLY A 542 -8.52 -3.32 -14.44
C GLY A 542 -7.52 -3.70 -13.37
N THR A 543 -6.26 -3.84 -13.78
CA THR A 543 -5.15 -4.23 -12.90
C THR A 543 -4.10 -3.12 -12.84
N TYR A 544 -3.82 -2.60 -11.64
CA TYR A 544 -2.98 -1.40 -11.44
C TYR A 544 -1.59 -1.56 -12.07
N PRO A 545 -1.08 -0.57 -12.85
CA PRO A 545 -1.63 0.76 -13.12
C PRO A 545 -2.47 0.86 -14.41
N VAL A 546 -2.96 -0.26 -14.94
CA VAL A 546 -3.67 -0.34 -16.23
C VAL A 546 -5.18 -0.51 -16.00
N ALA A 547 -5.91 0.59 -16.18
CA ALA A 547 -7.35 0.71 -16.02
C ALA A 547 -8.09 0.63 -17.38
N ASN A 548 -8.12 -0.56 -17.99
CA ASN A 548 -8.70 -0.80 -19.33
C ASN A 548 -10.00 -1.62 -19.35
N GLY A 549 -10.62 -1.84 -18.19
CA GLY A 549 -11.82 -2.65 -18.01
C GLY A 549 -11.62 -3.73 -16.96
N GLN A 550 -12.73 -4.23 -16.40
CA GLN A 550 -12.71 -5.15 -15.26
C GLN A 550 -11.83 -6.38 -15.55
N THR A 551 -10.97 -6.75 -14.61
CA THR A 551 -10.16 -7.97 -14.69
C THR A 551 -10.49 -9.01 -13.61
N TYR A 552 -11.25 -8.64 -12.59
CA TYR A 552 -11.74 -9.59 -11.61
C TYR A 552 -12.75 -10.57 -12.21
N GLY A 553 -12.60 -11.86 -11.87
CA GLY A 553 -13.28 -12.98 -12.55
C GLY A 553 -14.76 -13.18 -12.21
N GLY A 554 -15.34 -12.40 -11.27
CA GLY A 554 -16.73 -12.51 -10.85
C GLY A 554 -17.41 -11.17 -10.61
N ASP A 555 -18.74 -11.20 -10.47
CA ASP A 555 -19.57 -10.02 -10.20
C ASP A 555 -19.96 -9.93 -8.74
N MET A 556 -20.07 -8.68 -8.25
CA MET A 556 -20.47 -8.33 -6.89
C MET A 556 -21.71 -7.39 -6.91
N PRO A 557 -22.82 -7.74 -7.56
CA PRO A 557 -23.80 -6.74 -8.00
C PRO A 557 -24.53 -6.01 -6.87
N VAL A 558 -24.91 -6.72 -5.79
CA VAL A 558 -25.55 -6.10 -4.63
C VAL A 558 -24.55 -5.27 -3.82
N GLU A 559 -23.34 -5.80 -3.66
CA GLU A 559 -22.24 -5.17 -2.93
C GLU A 559 -21.87 -3.82 -3.58
N GLU A 560 -21.54 -3.82 -4.87
CA GLU A 560 -21.08 -2.60 -5.55
C GLU A 560 -22.21 -1.62 -5.80
N GLY A 561 -23.42 -2.12 -6.11
CA GLY A 561 -24.61 -1.28 -6.23
C GLY A 561 -24.89 -0.52 -4.95
N GLY A 562 -24.84 -1.22 -3.81
CA GLY A 562 -25.02 -0.60 -2.49
C GLY A 562 -23.88 0.38 -2.15
N ASN A 563 -22.63 -0.01 -2.39
CA ASN A 563 -21.45 0.84 -2.17
C ASN A 563 -21.60 2.18 -2.90
N MET A 564 -21.85 2.15 -4.22
CA MET A 564 -21.93 3.36 -5.04
C MET A 564 -23.09 4.27 -4.64
N LEU A 565 -24.27 3.71 -4.35
CA LEU A 565 -25.45 4.49 -3.95
C LEU A 565 -25.26 5.16 -2.58
N ILE A 566 -24.75 4.42 -1.60
CA ILE A 566 -24.49 4.94 -0.24
C ILE A 566 -23.45 6.06 -0.31
N LEU A 567 -22.33 5.86 -1.00
CA LEU A 567 -21.29 6.88 -1.10
C LEU A 567 -21.74 8.12 -1.88
N THR A 568 -22.55 7.96 -2.93
CA THR A 568 -23.11 9.10 -3.67
C THR A 568 -23.97 9.96 -2.74
N TYR A 569 -24.79 9.33 -1.89
CA TYR A 569 -25.55 10.05 -0.88
C TYR A 569 -24.68 10.63 0.23
N ALA A 570 -23.62 9.94 0.65
CA ALA A 570 -22.67 10.44 1.63
C ALA A 570 -22.02 11.75 1.15
N ILE A 571 -21.62 11.81 -0.13
CA ILE A 571 -21.13 13.03 -0.79
C ILE A 571 -22.22 14.11 -0.73
N ALA A 572 -23.44 13.80 -1.16
CA ALA A 572 -24.54 14.76 -1.15
C ALA A 572 -24.81 15.34 0.25
N LYS A 573 -24.73 14.50 1.30
CA LYS A 573 -24.89 14.95 2.69
C LYS A 573 -23.75 15.83 3.18
N VAL A 574 -22.51 15.52 2.82
CA VAL A 574 -21.36 16.36 3.19
C VAL A 574 -21.44 17.74 2.51
N GLU A 575 -21.90 17.77 1.25
CA GLU A 575 -21.99 18.99 0.42
C GLU A 575 -23.29 19.78 0.60
N GLY A 576 -24.34 19.15 1.15
CA GLY A 576 -25.65 19.77 1.35
C GLY A 576 -26.50 19.89 0.08
N ASN A 577 -26.11 19.25 -1.03
CA ASN A 577 -26.84 19.23 -2.30
C ASN A 577 -26.63 17.91 -3.04
N ALA A 578 -27.45 17.61 -4.05
CA ALA A 578 -27.39 16.37 -4.84
C ALA A 578 -26.89 16.60 -6.28
N ASP A 579 -26.07 17.63 -6.51
CA ASP A 579 -25.62 18.02 -7.85
C ASP A 579 -24.71 16.95 -8.48
N TYR A 580 -23.86 16.31 -7.68
CA TYR A 580 -23.05 15.19 -8.15
C TYR A 580 -23.92 14.02 -8.60
N ALA A 581 -24.91 13.64 -7.79
CA ALA A 581 -25.87 12.59 -8.15
C ALA A 581 -26.70 12.95 -9.40
N ALA A 582 -26.98 14.24 -9.63
CA ALA A 582 -27.73 14.72 -10.80
C ALA A 582 -27.06 14.29 -12.11
N LYS A 583 -25.72 14.36 -12.16
CA LYS A 583 -24.92 14.01 -13.34
C LYS A 583 -25.04 12.53 -13.71
N HIS A 584 -25.21 11.68 -12.70
CA HIS A 584 -25.20 10.22 -12.82
C HIS A 584 -26.59 9.59 -12.64
N TRP A 585 -27.66 10.39 -12.73
CA TRP A 585 -29.00 9.99 -12.28
C TRP A 585 -29.53 8.70 -12.93
N SER A 586 -29.28 8.53 -14.23
CA SER A 586 -29.77 7.37 -15.01
C SER A 586 -29.16 6.06 -14.50
N VAL A 587 -27.84 6.05 -14.29
CA VAL A 587 -27.13 4.84 -13.85
C VAL A 587 -27.40 4.54 -12.38
N LEU A 588 -27.47 5.58 -11.53
CA LEU A 588 -27.87 5.45 -10.13
C LEU A 588 -29.27 4.83 -10.00
N LYS A 589 -30.23 5.28 -10.81
CA LYS A 589 -31.58 4.68 -10.82
C LYS A 589 -31.53 3.21 -11.23
N THR A 590 -30.75 2.88 -12.26
CA THR A 590 -30.61 1.49 -12.74
C THR A 590 -30.09 0.58 -11.63
N TRP A 591 -29.06 1.03 -10.90
CA TRP A 591 -28.51 0.28 -9.77
C TRP A 591 -29.50 0.18 -8.62
N ALA A 592 -30.24 1.26 -8.31
CA ALA A 592 -31.26 1.24 -7.27
C ALA A 592 -32.41 0.27 -7.60
N ASP A 593 -32.87 0.24 -8.86
CA ASP A 593 -33.87 -0.71 -9.34
C ASP A 593 -33.39 -2.15 -9.20
N TYR A 594 -32.13 -2.42 -9.54
CA TYR A 594 -31.52 -3.74 -9.35
C TYR A 594 -31.54 -4.17 -7.87
N LEU A 595 -31.19 -3.28 -6.95
CA LEU A 595 -31.24 -3.58 -5.51
C LEU A 595 -32.67 -3.78 -5.00
N VAL A 596 -33.66 -3.06 -5.54
CA VAL A 596 -35.08 -3.29 -5.20
C VAL A 596 -35.52 -4.70 -5.59
N GLU A 597 -35.05 -5.20 -6.74
CA GLU A 597 -35.39 -6.53 -7.23
C GLU A 597 -34.63 -7.66 -6.52
N LYS A 598 -33.32 -7.48 -6.29
CA LYS A 598 -32.39 -8.55 -5.90
C LYS A 598 -31.73 -8.38 -4.53
N GLY A 599 -32.02 -7.29 -3.82
CA GLY A 599 -31.27 -6.89 -2.64
C GLY A 599 -31.73 -7.50 -1.30
N LEU A 600 -33.02 -7.84 -1.14
CA LEU A 600 -33.55 -8.28 0.16
C LEU A 600 -32.98 -9.65 0.58
N ASP A 601 -33.03 -10.61 -0.34
CA ASP A 601 -32.51 -11.96 -0.11
C ASP A 601 -31.49 -12.29 -1.21
N PRO A 602 -30.22 -11.90 -1.03
CA PRO A 602 -29.22 -12.04 -2.09
C PRO A 602 -29.03 -13.50 -2.49
N GLU A 603 -29.10 -13.79 -3.79
CA GLU A 603 -28.69 -15.08 -4.35
C GLU A 603 -27.19 -15.33 -4.12
N ASN A 604 -26.68 -16.51 -4.51
CA ASN A 604 -25.26 -16.83 -4.35
C ASN A 604 -24.40 -15.92 -5.26
N GLN A 605 -23.76 -14.92 -4.64
CA GLN A 605 -22.91 -13.94 -5.30
C GLN A 605 -21.71 -13.59 -4.42
N LEU A 606 -20.72 -12.93 -5.03
CA LEU A 606 -19.56 -12.41 -4.31
C LEU A 606 -19.95 -11.16 -3.50
N CYS A 607 -19.23 -10.92 -2.41
CA CYS A 607 -19.25 -9.67 -1.64
C CYS A 607 -17.84 -9.40 -1.12
N THR A 608 -17.61 -8.24 -0.50
CA THR A 608 -16.27 -7.84 -0.02
C THR A 608 -15.63 -8.79 0.99
N ASP A 609 -16.44 -9.62 1.68
CA ASP A 609 -15.96 -10.67 2.57
C ASP A 609 -15.67 -12.01 1.85
N ASP A 610 -15.37 -11.93 0.55
CA ASP A 610 -15.07 -13.08 -0.34
C ASP A 610 -13.93 -13.97 0.18
N PHE A 611 -12.96 -13.37 0.87
CA PHE A 611 -11.85 -14.06 1.53
C PHE A 611 -12.32 -15.06 2.61
N ALA A 612 -13.54 -14.91 3.12
CA ALA A 612 -14.18 -15.84 4.04
C ALA A 612 -15.11 -16.84 3.32
N GLY A 613 -15.23 -16.79 1.99
CA GLY A 613 -16.12 -17.60 1.16
C GLY A 613 -17.49 -16.94 0.88
N HIS A 614 -18.19 -17.44 -0.14
CA HIS A 614 -19.46 -16.85 -0.62
C HIS A 614 -20.68 -17.63 -0.12
N PHE A 615 -21.78 -16.91 0.15
CA PHE A 615 -23.06 -17.52 0.52
C PHE A 615 -24.21 -16.74 -0.10
N ALA A 616 -25.25 -17.47 -0.49
CA ALA A 616 -26.58 -16.90 -0.62
C ALA A 616 -27.13 -16.46 0.76
N HIS A 617 -28.18 -15.67 0.75
CA HIS A 617 -28.95 -15.28 1.93
C HIS A 617 -28.15 -14.46 2.97
N ASN A 618 -27.10 -13.75 2.53
CA ASN A 618 -26.23 -12.97 3.42
C ASN A 618 -27.00 -11.77 4.02
N ALA A 619 -27.20 -11.81 5.34
CA ALA A 619 -27.99 -10.82 6.05
C ALA A 619 -27.31 -9.44 6.10
N ASN A 620 -25.98 -9.37 6.20
CA ASN A 620 -25.27 -8.09 6.22
C ASN A 620 -25.21 -7.43 4.84
N LEU A 621 -25.11 -8.23 3.77
CA LEU A 621 -25.19 -7.74 2.39
C LEU A 621 -26.59 -7.19 2.07
N SER A 622 -27.64 -7.82 2.60
CA SER A 622 -29.02 -7.32 2.48
C SER A 622 -29.20 -5.94 3.12
N ILE A 623 -28.59 -5.68 4.30
CA ILE A 623 -28.58 -4.34 4.91
C ILE A 623 -27.97 -3.32 3.96
N LYS A 624 -26.84 -3.65 3.33
CA LYS A 624 -26.20 -2.77 2.36
C LYS A 624 -27.13 -2.44 1.18
N ALA A 625 -27.85 -3.42 0.66
CA ALA A 625 -28.84 -3.20 -0.39
C ALA A 625 -29.95 -2.23 0.05
N ILE A 626 -30.52 -2.46 1.24
CA ILE A 626 -31.56 -1.63 1.84
C ILE A 626 -31.07 -0.18 2.02
N MET A 627 -29.84 -0.02 2.51
CA MET A 627 -29.21 1.30 2.66
C MET A 627 -28.93 1.98 1.33
N GLY A 628 -28.56 1.24 0.28
CA GLY A 628 -28.42 1.77 -1.09
C GLY A 628 -29.74 2.29 -1.65
N ILE A 629 -30.84 1.55 -1.46
CA ILE A 629 -32.20 1.95 -1.87
C ILE A 629 -32.62 3.22 -1.11
N ALA A 630 -32.43 3.24 0.21
CA ALA A 630 -32.74 4.41 1.02
C ALA A 630 -31.94 5.65 0.59
N SER A 631 -30.64 5.46 0.33
CA SER A 631 -29.72 6.52 -0.15
C SER A 631 -30.22 7.12 -1.47
N PHE A 632 -30.66 6.29 -2.43
CA PHE A 632 -31.27 6.79 -3.67
C PHE A 632 -32.58 7.56 -3.41
N GLY A 633 -33.41 7.07 -2.49
CA GLY A 633 -34.64 7.75 -2.07
C GLY A 633 -34.37 9.16 -1.51
N TYR A 634 -33.38 9.30 -0.64
CA TYR A 634 -32.99 10.62 -0.12
C TYR A 634 -32.30 11.51 -1.15
N LEU A 635 -31.52 10.96 -2.09
CA LEU A 635 -31.01 11.72 -3.24
C LEU A 635 -32.17 12.28 -4.09
N ALA A 636 -33.24 11.51 -4.28
CA ALA A 636 -34.44 11.97 -4.97
C ALA A 636 -35.15 13.08 -4.21
N GLU A 637 -35.23 12.98 -2.88
CA GLU A 637 -35.79 14.03 -2.03
C GLU A 637 -34.99 15.34 -2.17
N MET A 638 -33.66 15.28 -2.08
CA MET A 638 -32.77 16.44 -2.25
C MET A 638 -32.91 17.09 -3.64
N GLN A 639 -33.31 16.32 -4.66
CA GLN A 639 -33.60 16.79 -6.01
C GLN A 639 -35.05 17.27 -6.21
N GLY A 640 -35.87 17.31 -5.15
CA GLY A 640 -37.28 17.68 -5.23
C GLY A 640 -38.19 16.63 -5.90
N LYS A 641 -37.69 15.41 -6.17
CA LYS A 641 -38.42 14.30 -6.80
C LYS A 641 -39.22 13.51 -5.77
N LYS A 642 -40.20 14.17 -5.13
CA LYS A 642 -40.92 13.65 -3.94
C LYS A 642 -41.58 12.28 -4.13
N ASP A 643 -42.28 12.05 -5.23
CA ASP A 643 -42.96 10.77 -5.48
C ASP A 643 -41.96 9.61 -5.62
N LEU A 644 -40.84 9.88 -6.28
CA LEU A 644 -39.75 8.93 -6.42
C LEU A 644 -39.11 8.65 -5.07
N ALA A 645 -38.80 9.69 -4.29
CA ALA A 645 -38.27 9.57 -2.93
C ALA A 645 -39.17 8.68 -2.06
N ASN A 646 -40.48 8.98 -2.02
CA ASN A 646 -41.47 8.21 -1.27
C ASN A 646 -41.48 6.73 -1.68
N THR A 647 -41.34 6.44 -2.97
CA THR A 647 -41.33 5.07 -3.49
C THR A 647 -40.13 4.27 -2.94
N TYR A 648 -38.91 4.75 -3.11
CA TYR A 648 -37.72 4.01 -2.66
C TYR A 648 -37.58 4.01 -1.14
N LEU A 649 -37.91 5.10 -0.43
CA LEU A 649 -37.85 5.14 1.03
C LEU A 649 -38.88 4.20 1.67
N SER A 650 -40.09 4.12 1.12
CA SER A 650 -41.10 3.17 1.60
C SER A 650 -40.64 1.73 1.35
N LYS A 651 -40.06 1.45 0.18
CA LYS A 651 -39.55 0.12 -0.13
C LYS A 651 -38.38 -0.29 0.78
N ALA A 652 -37.45 0.62 1.05
CA ALA A 652 -36.35 0.35 1.99
C ALA A 652 -36.87 0.03 3.40
N LYS A 653 -37.85 0.78 3.91
CA LYS A 653 -38.48 0.52 5.22
C LYS A 653 -39.27 -0.79 5.26
N GLU A 654 -39.95 -1.15 4.17
CA GLU A 654 -40.61 -2.46 4.03
C GLU A 654 -39.59 -3.59 4.08
N MET A 655 -38.51 -3.49 3.31
CA MET A 655 -37.42 -4.47 3.29
C MET A 655 -36.72 -4.58 4.64
N ALA A 656 -36.49 -3.47 5.36
CA ALA A 656 -35.89 -3.48 6.70
C ALA A 656 -36.75 -4.24 7.73
N LYS A 657 -38.08 -4.07 7.68
CA LYS A 657 -39.02 -4.82 8.54
C LYS A 657 -39.02 -6.30 8.20
N GLU A 658 -38.92 -6.66 6.93
CA GLU A 658 -38.87 -8.06 6.51
C GLU A 658 -37.52 -8.69 6.86
N TRP A 659 -36.42 -7.96 6.65
CA TRP A 659 -35.08 -8.34 7.07
C TRP A 659 -35.04 -8.69 8.56
N GLU A 660 -35.63 -7.85 9.41
CA GLU A 660 -35.69 -8.11 10.85
C GLU A 660 -36.38 -9.45 11.14
N LYS A 661 -37.52 -9.74 10.50
CA LYS A 661 -38.22 -11.02 10.70
C LYS A 661 -37.38 -12.22 10.25
N MET A 662 -36.71 -12.10 9.11
CA MET A 662 -35.92 -13.19 8.51
C MET A 662 -34.64 -13.48 9.30
N ALA A 663 -33.97 -12.42 9.78
CA ALA A 663 -32.65 -12.53 10.41
C ALA A 663 -32.72 -12.73 11.93
N ASN A 664 -33.83 -12.40 12.60
CA ASN A 664 -33.91 -12.45 14.06
C ASN A 664 -33.75 -13.87 14.60
N ASP A 665 -32.76 -14.05 15.46
CA ASP A 665 -32.47 -15.31 16.15
C ASP A 665 -32.72 -15.25 17.66
N GLY A 666 -33.44 -14.20 18.11
CA GLY A 666 -33.74 -13.93 19.50
C GLY A 666 -32.83 -12.83 20.07
N ASP A 667 -31.67 -13.23 20.58
CA ASP A 667 -30.69 -12.35 21.23
C ASP A 667 -29.70 -11.68 20.25
N HIS A 668 -29.71 -12.08 18.97
CA HIS A 668 -28.91 -11.51 17.89
C HIS A 668 -29.55 -11.75 16.51
N TYR A 669 -28.89 -11.31 15.42
CA TYR A 669 -29.33 -11.59 14.05
C TYR A 669 -28.32 -12.47 13.28
N ARG A 670 -28.87 -13.35 12.44
CA ARG A 670 -28.15 -14.44 11.77
C ARG A 670 -27.05 -13.96 10.82
N LEU A 671 -26.06 -14.82 10.54
CA LEU A 671 -25.08 -14.60 9.46
C LEU A 671 -25.77 -14.68 8.08
N THR A 672 -26.51 -15.76 7.84
CA THR A 672 -27.39 -15.92 6.69
C THR A 672 -28.80 -16.26 7.15
N PHE A 673 -29.84 -15.84 6.42
CA PHE A 673 -31.23 -15.98 6.85
C PHE A 673 -31.65 -17.44 7.14
N ASP A 674 -31.03 -18.38 6.43
CA ASP A 674 -31.28 -19.83 6.47
C ASP A 674 -30.46 -20.59 7.53
N LYS A 675 -29.57 -19.93 8.28
CA LYS A 675 -28.68 -20.59 9.26
C LYS A 675 -28.91 -20.09 10.70
N PRO A 676 -29.84 -20.71 11.46
CA PRO A 676 -30.02 -20.38 12.88
C PRO A 676 -28.77 -20.72 13.71
N GLY A 677 -28.57 -19.98 14.80
CA GLY A 677 -27.43 -20.08 15.73
C GLY A 677 -26.14 -19.44 15.24
N THR A 678 -26.15 -18.79 14.07
CA THR A 678 -24.98 -18.13 13.47
C THR A 678 -25.08 -16.62 13.61
N TRP A 679 -23.97 -15.89 13.52
CA TRP A 679 -23.97 -14.42 13.64
C TRP A 679 -22.86 -13.80 12.81
N SER A 680 -23.00 -12.52 12.46
CA SER A 680 -21.94 -11.71 11.85
C SER A 680 -22.08 -10.24 12.22
N GLN A 681 -20.98 -9.50 12.17
CA GLN A 681 -20.99 -8.05 12.32
C GLN A 681 -21.91 -7.39 11.27
N LYS A 682 -22.93 -6.67 11.72
CA LYS A 682 -23.85 -5.90 10.87
C LYS A 682 -23.31 -4.50 10.57
N TYR A 683 -22.03 -4.43 10.19
CA TYR A 683 -21.30 -3.16 10.07
C TYR A 683 -21.93 -2.19 9.05
N ASN A 684 -22.69 -2.67 8.07
CA ASN A 684 -23.38 -1.80 7.10
C ASN A 684 -24.48 -0.92 7.73
N MET A 685 -24.97 -1.26 8.93
CA MET A 685 -25.91 -0.42 9.69
C MET A 685 -25.29 0.89 10.16
N VAL A 686 -23.96 1.03 10.12
CA VAL A 686 -23.28 2.27 10.51
C VAL A 686 -23.80 3.47 9.73
N TRP A 687 -24.20 3.28 8.46
CA TRP A 687 -24.71 4.36 7.61
C TRP A 687 -26.12 4.80 8.00
N ASP A 688 -26.98 3.89 8.48
CA ASP A 688 -28.30 4.26 9.00
C ASP A 688 -28.16 5.17 10.24
N ASN A 689 -27.25 4.81 11.15
CA ASN A 689 -26.92 5.59 12.34
C ASN A 689 -26.23 6.92 12.03
N LEU A 690 -25.27 6.91 11.10
CA LEU A 690 -24.48 8.08 10.75
C LEU A 690 -25.33 9.16 10.08
N PHE A 691 -26.30 8.77 9.25
CA PHE A 691 -27.22 9.67 8.56
C PHE A 691 -28.51 9.98 9.33
N ASP A 692 -28.77 9.29 10.44
CA ASP A 692 -30.04 9.34 11.19
C ASP A 692 -31.26 9.09 10.29
N MET A 693 -31.17 8.07 9.41
CA MET A 693 -32.24 7.78 8.45
C MET A 693 -33.42 7.02 9.08
N GLN A 694 -33.17 6.28 10.17
CA GLN A 694 -34.16 5.44 10.86
C GLN A 694 -34.89 4.48 9.90
N ILE A 695 -34.12 3.85 9.01
CA ILE A 695 -34.63 2.80 8.11
C ILE A 695 -34.83 1.50 8.90
N PHE A 696 -33.89 1.20 9.78
CA PHE A 696 -33.96 0.08 10.73
C PHE A 696 -34.44 0.56 12.09
N ASP A 697 -35.12 -0.30 12.86
CA ASP A 697 -35.45 -0.01 14.26
C ASP A 697 -34.13 0.13 15.05
N PRO A 698 -33.88 1.23 15.78
CA PRO A 698 -32.66 1.42 16.58
C PRO A 698 -32.34 0.25 17.53
N LYS A 699 -33.36 -0.47 18.00
CA LYS A 699 -33.20 -1.65 18.88
C LYS A 699 -32.44 -2.78 18.23
N ILE A 700 -32.42 -2.86 16.89
CA ILE A 700 -31.65 -3.86 16.15
C ILE A 700 -30.15 -3.66 16.43
N ARG A 701 -29.68 -2.42 16.31
CA ARG A 701 -28.27 -2.04 16.57
C ARG A 701 -27.93 -2.21 18.05
N GLU A 702 -28.81 -1.77 18.96
CA GLU A 702 -28.63 -1.95 20.41
C GLU A 702 -28.44 -3.45 20.74
N LYS A 703 -29.29 -4.32 20.20
CA LYS A 703 -29.22 -5.77 20.39
C LYS A 703 -27.89 -6.35 19.89
N GLU A 704 -27.49 -6.01 18.66
CA GLU A 704 -26.24 -6.50 18.06
C GLU A 704 -25.01 -6.03 18.86
N ILE A 705 -24.96 -4.76 19.27
CA ILE A 705 -23.84 -4.25 20.08
C ILE A 705 -23.73 -5.01 21.41
N GLN A 706 -24.85 -5.22 22.12
CA GLN A 706 -24.82 -6.01 23.37
C GLN A 706 -24.35 -7.44 23.13
N TYR A 707 -24.80 -8.07 22.05
CA TYR A 707 -24.37 -9.41 21.68
C TYR A 707 -22.86 -9.46 21.35
N TYR A 708 -22.34 -8.54 20.54
CA TYR A 708 -20.92 -8.49 20.18
C TYR A 708 -19.98 -8.32 21.37
N LEU A 709 -20.40 -7.56 22.38
CA LEU A 709 -19.62 -7.41 23.61
C LEU A 709 -19.38 -8.73 24.35
N THR A 710 -20.22 -9.75 24.10
CA THR A 710 -20.03 -11.12 24.64
C THR A 710 -19.08 -11.99 23.80
N LYS A 711 -18.70 -11.53 22.60
CA LYS A 711 -17.90 -12.28 21.61
C LYS A 711 -16.49 -11.72 21.40
N GLN A 712 -16.13 -10.66 22.13
CA GLN A 712 -14.81 -10.02 22.05
C GLN A 712 -13.69 -11.00 22.43
N ASN A 713 -12.69 -11.09 21.56
CA ASN A 713 -11.40 -11.69 21.87
C ASN A 713 -10.38 -10.61 22.25
N ARG A 714 -9.18 -11.02 22.66
CA ARG A 714 -8.12 -10.11 23.13
C ARG A 714 -7.76 -9.02 22.11
N TYR A 715 -7.75 -9.35 20.83
CA TYR A 715 -7.31 -8.48 19.74
C TYR A 715 -8.46 -7.97 18.85
N GLY A 716 -9.72 -8.25 19.21
CA GLY A 716 -10.88 -7.69 18.53
C GLY A 716 -12.11 -8.60 18.52
N LEU A 717 -13.13 -8.12 17.82
CA LEU A 717 -14.36 -8.86 17.53
C LEU A 717 -14.18 -9.69 16.24
N PRO A 718 -14.39 -11.01 16.25
CA PRO A 718 -14.43 -11.81 15.03
C PRO A 718 -15.42 -11.26 14.00
N LEU A 719 -15.17 -11.50 12.70
CA LEU A 719 -16.10 -11.07 11.65
C LEU A 719 -17.50 -11.67 11.85
N ASP A 720 -17.51 -12.96 12.19
CA ASP A 720 -18.71 -13.79 12.33
C ASP A 720 -18.40 -15.08 13.10
N SER A 721 -19.41 -15.96 13.21
CA SER A 721 -19.33 -17.21 13.96
C SER A 721 -18.42 -18.30 13.39
N ARG A 722 -17.84 -18.14 12.19
CA ARG A 722 -17.14 -19.23 11.49
C ARG A 722 -15.68 -19.37 11.90
N GLU A 723 -15.01 -18.25 12.16
CA GLU A 723 -13.56 -18.17 12.34
C GLU A 723 -13.20 -17.08 13.35
N THR A 724 -11.97 -17.12 13.89
CA THR A 724 -11.50 -16.12 14.86
C THR A 724 -10.83 -14.90 14.21
N TYR A 725 -10.81 -14.79 12.88
CA TYR A 725 -10.28 -13.61 12.19
C TYR A 725 -11.36 -12.55 11.95
N THR A 726 -10.92 -11.35 11.58
CA THR A 726 -11.78 -10.19 11.34
C THR A 726 -11.17 -9.23 10.34
N LYS A 727 -11.96 -8.23 9.94
CA LYS A 727 -11.46 -7.02 9.28
C LYS A 727 -11.47 -5.87 10.27
N THR A 728 -10.33 -5.19 10.47
CA THR A 728 -10.24 -4.16 11.52
C THR A 728 -11.11 -2.93 11.20
N ASP A 729 -11.23 -2.58 9.93
CA ASP A 729 -12.16 -1.56 9.43
C ASP A 729 -13.62 -1.83 9.83
N TRP A 730 -14.09 -3.08 9.73
CA TRP A 730 -15.42 -3.47 10.17
C TRP A 730 -15.60 -3.36 11.69
N ILE A 731 -14.56 -3.65 12.48
CA ILE A 731 -14.61 -3.39 13.94
C ILE A 731 -14.79 -1.90 14.21
N LEU A 732 -14.11 -1.00 13.49
CA LEU A 732 -14.22 0.44 13.72
C LEU A 732 -15.61 0.99 13.32
N TRP A 733 -16.23 0.41 12.29
CA TRP A 733 -17.61 0.71 11.92
C TRP A 733 -18.60 0.19 12.98
N THR A 734 -18.41 -1.04 13.44
CA THR A 734 -19.16 -1.62 14.56
C THR A 734 -18.99 -0.80 15.84
N ALA A 735 -17.78 -0.34 16.16
CA ALA A 735 -17.54 0.50 17.33
C ALA A 735 -18.34 1.81 17.24
N SER A 736 -18.39 2.43 16.05
CA SER A 736 -19.07 3.71 15.82
C SER A 736 -20.59 3.63 15.93
N MET A 737 -21.15 2.42 16.01
CA MET A 737 -22.56 2.16 16.30
C MET A 737 -22.90 2.13 17.80
N ALA A 738 -21.88 2.18 18.68
CA ALA A 738 -22.08 2.24 20.13
C ALA A 738 -22.71 3.56 20.59
N GLU A 739 -23.55 3.50 21.62
CA GLU A 739 -24.25 4.67 22.17
C GLU A 739 -23.37 5.59 23.01
N ASP A 740 -22.28 5.05 23.56
CA ASP A 740 -21.41 5.74 24.50
C ASP A 740 -19.92 5.47 24.21
N GLN A 741 -19.09 6.38 24.73
CA GLN A 741 -17.64 6.36 24.55
C GLN A 741 -16.97 5.12 25.17
N ALA A 742 -17.45 4.65 26.31
CA ALA A 742 -16.85 3.49 26.97
C ALA A 742 -17.09 2.22 26.16
N THR A 743 -18.29 2.05 25.61
CA THR A 743 -18.63 0.95 24.71
C THR A 743 -17.84 1.04 23.40
N PHE A 744 -17.71 2.24 22.80
CA PHE A 744 -16.84 2.45 21.63
C PHE A 744 -15.41 1.97 21.90
N GLU A 745 -14.80 2.40 23.01
CA GLU A 745 -13.43 2.02 23.36
C GLU A 745 -13.24 0.53 23.64
N ARG A 746 -14.29 -0.20 24.08
CA ARG A 746 -14.24 -1.66 24.22
C ARG A 746 -14.02 -2.38 22.89
N PHE A 747 -14.40 -1.80 21.76
CA PHE A 747 -14.11 -2.33 20.43
C PHE A 747 -12.78 -1.81 19.86
N VAL A 748 -12.42 -0.55 20.14
CA VAL A 748 -11.20 0.07 19.59
C VAL A 748 -9.92 -0.39 20.27
N ASN A 749 -9.93 -0.51 21.61
CA ASN A 749 -8.73 -0.86 22.37
C ASN A 749 -8.11 -2.21 21.97
N PRO A 750 -8.89 -3.28 21.71
CA PRO A 750 -8.34 -4.54 21.18
C PRO A 750 -7.63 -4.39 19.82
N VAL A 751 -8.12 -3.57 18.90
CA VAL A 751 -7.47 -3.31 17.61
C VAL A 751 -6.15 -2.56 17.81
N HIS A 752 -6.12 -1.59 18.72
CA HIS A 752 -4.87 -0.92 19.12
C HIS A 752 -3.88 -1.90 19.73
N GLN A 753 -4.34 -2.77 20.62
CA GLN A 753 -3.52 -3.81 21.22
C GLN A 753 -2.93 -4.75 20.16
N PHE A 754 -3.70 -5.14 19.14
CA PHE A 754 -3.19 -5.92 18.01
C PHE A 754 -2.04 -5.19 17.29
N MET A 755 -2.26 -3.93 16.91
CA MET A 755 -1.23 -3.14 16.20
C MET A 755 0.04 -2.98 17.03
N ASN A 756 -0.11 -2.88 18.36
CA ASN A 756 1.00 -2.73 19.31
C ASN A 756 1.78 -4.05 19.56
N GLU A 757 1.08 -5.18 19.57
CA GLU A 757 1.65 -6.47 19.99
C GLU A 757 1.92 -7.44 18.83
N THR A 758 1.44 -7.15 17.61
CA THR A 758 1.54 -8.09 16.49
C THR A 758 2.99 -8.49 16.20
N VAL A 759 3.19 -9.78 15.94
CA VAL A 759 4.48 -10.34 15.54
C VAL A 759 4.79 -10.09 14.06
N ASN A 760 3.78 -9.73 13.26
CA ASN A 760 3.95 -9.46 11.84
C ASN A 760 4.41 -8.01 11.64
N ARG A 761 5.67 -7.85 11.29
CA ARG A 761 6.24 -6.53 11.01
C ARG A 761 5.95 -6.08 9.57
N VAL A 762 4.74 -5.62 9.31
CA VAL A 762 4.26 -5.14 7.99
C VAL A 762 3.44 -3.85 8.17
N PRO A 763 3.17 -3.05 7.11
CA PRO A 763 2.19 -1.97 7.18
C PRO A 763 0.85 -2.50 7.69
N MET A 764 -0.01 -1.63 8.22
CA MET A 764 -1.24 -2.07 8.88
C MET A 764 -1.97 -3.11 8.03
N SER A 765 -2.12 -4.29 8.60
CA SER A 765 -2.96 -5.34 8.06
C SER A 765 -4.38 -5.08 8.52
N ASP A 766 -5.30 -5.19 7.59
CA ASP A 766 -6.71 -5.04 7.85
C ASP A 766 -7.42 -6.39 8.01
N TRP A 767 -6.78 -7.53 7.71
CA TRP A 767 -7.33 -8.89 7.95
C TRP A 767 -6.48 -9.67 8.94
N VAL A 768 -6.98 -9.78 10.17
CA VAL A 768 -6.20 -10.19 11.34
C VAL A 768 -6.91 -11.25 12.17
N PHE A 769 -6.15 -12.06 12.91
CA PHE A 769 -6.73 -12.90 13.95
C PHE A 769 -7.07 -12.07 15.19
N THR A 770 -8.18 -12.37 15.85
CA THR A 770 -8.65 -11.63 17.03
C THR A 770 -8.26 -12.31 18.36
N ASP A 771 -7.86 -13.57 18.31
CA ASP A 771 -7.46 -14.39 19.46
C ASP A 771 -5.94 -14.50 19.62
N LYS A 772 -5.16 -14.16 18.60
CA LYS A 772 -3.69 -14.21 18.60
C LYS A 772 -3.09 -13.02 17.82
N PRO A 773 -1.83 -12.62 18.10
CA PRO A 773 -1.22 -11.41 17.55
C PRO A 773 -0.71 -11.57 16.10
N GLU A 774 -1.40 -12.36 15.28
CA GLU A 774 -1.01 -12.70 13.91
C GLU A 774 -1.96 -12.09 12.88
N ARG A 775 -1.40 -11.59 11.78
CA ARG A 775 -2.19 -11.25 10.58
C ARG A 775 -2.67 -12.54 9.90
N ARG A 776 -3.86 -12.48 9.30
CA ARG A 776 -4.38 -13.56 8.46
C ARG A 776 -3.98 -13.38 6.99
N GLY A 777 -4.03 -12.14 6.51
CA GLY A 777 -3.69 -11.74 5.14
C GLY A 777 -3.79 -10.21 4.99
N PHE A 778 -3.61 -9.70 3.77
CA PHE A 778 -3.66 -8.28 3.40
C PHE A 778 -2.71 -7.34 4.21
N LYS A 779 -2.26 -6.26 3.57
CA LYS A 779 -1.53 -5.15 4.20
C LYS A 779 -1.52 -3.95 3.28
N ALA A 780 -1.25 -2.77 3.85
CA ALA A 780 -1.07 -1.54 3.09
C ALA A 780 -2.27 -1.14 2.20
N ARG A 781 -3.47 -1.67 2.46
CA ARG A 781 -4.69 -1.32 1.73
C ARG A 781 -5.25 0.02 2.18
N SER A 782 -5.98 0.67 1.29
CA SER A 782 -6.62 1.96 1.57
C SER A 782 -7.79 1.87 2.57
N VAL A 783 -8.33 0.67 2.78
CA VAL A 783 -9.51 0.41 3.61
C VAL A 783 -9.39 0.91 5.05
N VAL A 784 -8.17 1.13 5.55
CA VAL A 784 -7.92 1.74 6.87
C VAL A 784 -8.42 3.21 6.96
N GLY A 785 -8.78 3.82 5.82
CA GLY A 785 -9.57 5.05 5.76
C GLY A 785 -10.92 4.92 6.49
N ALA A 786 -11.39 3.70 6.74
CA ALA A 786 -12.60 3.39 7.50
C ALA A 786 -12.54 3.89 8.94
N TYR A 787 -11.34 4.03 9.50
CA TYR A 787 -11.14 4.41 10.90
C TYR A 787 -11.68 5.82 11.17
N PHE A 788 -11.79 6.65 10.13
CA PHE A 788 -12.25 8.03 10.20
C PHE A 788 -13.79 8.17 10.28
N ILE A 789 -14.53 7.06 10.26
CA ILE A 789 -16.00 7.10 10.25
C ILE A 789 -16.59 7.78 11.50
N LYS A 790 -15.95 7.66 12.67
CA LYS A 790 -16.40 8.36 13.89
C LYS A 790 -16.28 9.89 13.76
N MET A 791 -15.20 10.36 13.14
CA MET A 791 -15.02 11.78 12.84
C MET A 791 -16.00 12.27 11.77
N LEU A 792 -16.28 11.44 10.76
CA LEU A 792 -17.28 11.74 9.75
C LEU A 792 -18.69 11.84 10.36
N GLU A 793 -19.04 10.94 11.29
CA GLU A 793 -20.31 10.99 12.03
C GLU A 793 -20.46 12.33 12.76
N GLU A 794 -19.46 12.78 13.53
CA GLU A 794 -19.48 14.10 14.20
C GLU A 794 -19.69 15.24 13.20
N LYS A 795 -18.98 15.21 12.07
CA LYS A 795 -19.08 16.23 11.02
C LYS A 795 -20.47 16.29 10.39
N ILE A 796 -21.11 15.15 10.17
CA ILE A 796 -22.45 15.09 9.58
C ILE A 796 -23.51 15.51 10.60
N LYS A 797 -23.43 14.99 11.84
CA LYS A 797 -24.42 15.30 12.89
C LYS A 797 -24.33 16.74 13.41
N SER A 798 -23.16 17.38 13.36
CA SER A 798 -23.00 18.80 13.75
C SER A 798 -23.58 19.82 12.75
N LYS A 799 -23.93 19.39 11.53
CA LYS A 799 -24.55 20.23 10.50
C LYS A 799 -26.09 20.17 10.48
N ASN A 800 -26.67 19.19 11.19
CA ASN A 800 -28.11 19.11 11.45
C ASN A 800 -28.44 19.93 12.70
#